data_AF-A0A5E3X7H6-F1
#
_entry.id   AF-A0A5E3X7H6-F1
#
_cell.length_a   1.000
_cell.length_b   1.000
_cell.length_c   1.000
_cell.angle_alpha   90.00
_cell.angle_beta   90.00
_cell.angle_gamma   90.00
#
_symmetry.space_group_name_H-M   'P 1'
#
loop_
_entity.id
_entity.type
_entity.pdbx_description
1 polymer ?
#
loop_
_entity_poly.entity_id
_entity_poly.type
_entity_poly.pdbx_seq_one_letter_code
_entity_poly.pdbx_strand_id
1 'polypeptide(L)'
;MPTCRRKRVLLVEPSPTLLQALKDDPDRPVYYLHLTGEIFEDYDAYAGRISFYRMKQFQCEVTGKSGLDYFEALQSEKQEARIMHARFPAPLKPIILQAVQWQIMGRLDHLVEAVYDRYVNRYYKGEKIFVDIKGQKFTAFVVEVYPPRLTAANGSETHGASSSNGAPGMSGRKPVHGIGGDLKVPAKEVNKEDDPNTYLYRVQIVEEEKPEGARDKMAVSTREARLKWNGSVMEVKCNIMSRDRLAFSKSILRRFMRDCVDRDPAVASPWIVKPAIAKRYGVSSDMPEATRQGVEDTKKGEIQKRKKIWEDKEGPEKKKKRLDAEKAAEEKKSNAAQAQAERDAKAQEAAAKEKKKPIRYPTEDLDVVLTDKDKRAGAKTKRPVPSKLAVPLNEHPGAAEMFLMTWNFLVVYGHPLHLSTFTMDEYEAALRHRYEDPPCSLLAEIHSTLIYLLRTVHFNRHTAVLSLMEQDSDTDETIAEYFGIKLMELTSHMADIGNNWERAPLRLSEDRAGWEESLVGCLKDHATVESFPALRRVLTRLLFAPDVDVDADASNDDGTPRPTSLSPNNPAHPSERYYQLPPEDRVAILAYLCDVAVSSKAIHAYMELCEEQLTALRKEKIEVNRSRKQHIEERDTIIKEQKANGNNATPADGTPAPDLSELSDGSEASAKPNGKSKGKTLAQKAQNQAHAKQREAARAKEKSAKAALAEQRRLDEEVNKLERRLEGIEREFRKLLGSIRVKPVGRDRFYNRIWWFDGVGAASLVNNGGNVIYQTGRLFIQGPSPFDKEIMDRRADDVHARRLLEEGEEGMLGVGEWAVFSEMDEMDEFTAWLNPKGVRELALKTQLTKWWPHIAPGMRKRLIDLNAKQPEARRSSRVKGGSDISREPYMTWKNHRAVAN
;
A
#
# COMPACT_ATOMS: atom_id res chain seq x y z
N MET A 1 9.53 19.98 15.50
CA MET A 1 8.72 20.92 14.69
C MET A 1 8.49 20.25 13.36
N PRO A 2 7.23 20.20 12.90
CA PRO A 2 6.88 19.55 11.64
C PRO A 2 7.73 20.02 10.47
N THR A 3 8.02 19.10 9.56
CA THR A 3 8.80 19.41 8.35
C THR A 3 7.88 19.52 7.15
N CYS A 4 8.14 20.49 6.28
CA CYS A 4 7.50 20.60 4.98
C CYS A 4 8.58 20.44 3.92
N ARG A 5 8.43 19.44 3.02
CA ARG A 5 9.44 19.10 2.00
C ARG A 5 10.86 18.90 2.58
N ARG A 6 10.97 18.21 3.72
CA ARG A 6 12.22 17.95 4.46
C ARG A 6 12.94 19.19 5.01
N LYS A 7 12.28 20.35 5.04
CA LYS A 7 12.76 21.56 5.72
C LYS A 7 11.91 21.81 6.96
N ARG A 8 12.54 22.23 8.06
CA ARG A 8 11.81 22.69 9.26
C ARG A 8 11.03 23.95 8.91
N VAL A 9 9.79 23.99 9.38
CA VAL A 9 8.93 25.16 9.22
C VAL A 9 9.37 26.20 10.24
N LEU A 10 9.88 27.34 9.76
CA LEU A 10 10.24 28.46 10.61
C LEU A 10 8.99 29.28 10.91
N LEU A 11 8.80 29.64 12.17
CA LEU A 11 7.75 30.58 12.59
C LEU A 11 8.09 31.97 12.04
N VAL A 12 7.07 32.71 11.63
CA VAL A 12 7.20 34.09 11.19
C VAL A 12 7.48 34.94 12.42
N GLU A 13 8.63 35.61 12.42
CA GLU A 13 8.93 36.63 13.41
C GLU A 13 8.09 37.88 13.14
N PRO A 14 7.66 38.61 14.19
CA PRO A 14 6.92 39.86 14.03
C PRO A 14 7.71 40.85 13.18
N SER A 15 7.01 41.58 12.30
CA SER A 15 7.65 42.54 11.40
C SER A 15 8.40 43.62 12.22
N PRO A 16 9.51 44.19 11.70
CA PRO A 16 10.18 45.30 12.36
C PRO A 16 9.24 46.49 12.61
N THR A 17 8.27 46.69 11.71
CA THR A 17 7.20 47.69 11.82
C THR A 17 6.29 47.44 13.01
N LEU A 18 5.90 46.19 13.24
CA LEU A 18 5.06 45.80 14.38
C LEU A 18 5.81 45.94 15.71
N LEU A 19 7.10 45.60 15.73
CA LEU A 19 7.97 45.76 16.90
C LEU A 19 8.22 47.24 17.25
N GLN A 20 8.22 48.12 16.25
CA GLN A 20 8.29 49.57 16.42
C GLN A 20 6.94 50.11 16.92
N ALA A 21 5.84 49.70 16.30
CA ALA A 21 4.48 50.11 16.66
C ALA A 21 4.11 49.70 18.10
N LEU A 22 4.60 48.57 18.61
CA LEU A 22 4.41 48.15 20.00
C LEU A 22 5.01 49.14 21.02
N LYS A 23 6.05 49.90 20.63
CA LYS A 23 6.65 50.94 21.50
C LYS A 23 5.87 52.24 21.48
N ASP A 24 5.18 52.52 20.37
CA ASP A 24 4.48 53.78 20.14
C ASP A 24 2.98 53.69 20.51
N ASP A 25 2.35 52.52 20.35
CA ASP A 25 0.94 52.26 20.67
C ASP A 25 0.75 50.80 21.18
N PRO A 26 0.65 50.60 22.51
CA PRO A 26 0.54 49.26 23.11
C PRO A 26 -0.79 48.55 22.85
N ASP A 27 -1.86 49.29 22.54
CA ASP A 27 -3.23 48.75 22.43
C ASP A 27 -3.64 48.47 20.97
N ARG A 28 -2.70 48.57 20.03
CA ARG A 28 -2.96 48.37 18.60
C ARG A 28 -3.51 46.95 18.32
N PRO A 29 -4.65 46.82 17.62
CA PRO A 29 -5.23 45.52 17.30
C PRO A 29 -4.35 44.75 16.30
N VAL A 30 -4.11 43.47 16.59
CA VAL A 30 -3.28 42.55 15.78
C VAL A 30 -3.98 41.21 15.60
N TYR A 31 -3.65 40.49 14.53
CA TYR A 31 -4.15 39.14 14.30
C TYR A 31 -3.20 38.11 14.92
N TYR A 32 -3.65 37.45 15.98
CA TYR A 32 -2.87 36.49 16.74
C TYR A 32 -3.24 35.04 16.40
N LEU A 33 -2.26 34.23 16.02
CA LEU A 33 -2.43 32.80 15.81
C LEU A 33 -2.10 32.03 17.09
N HIS A 34 -3.13 31.78 17.91
CA HIS A 34 -3.00 31.16 19.24
C HIS A 34 -2.23 29.82 19.28
N LEU A 35 -2.32 29.02 18.21
CA LEU A 35 -1.69 27.70 18.16
C LEU A 35 -0.17 27.74 17.91
N THR A 36 0.34 28.78 17.25
CA THR A 36 1.78 28.90 16.90
C THR A 36 2.46 30.09 17.56
N GLY A 37 1.69 31.02 18.12
CA GLY A 37 2.21 32.24 18.74
C GLY A 37 2.63 33.31 17.75
N GLU A 38 2.36 33.14 16.46
CA GLU A 38 2.68 34.13 15.42
C GLU A 38 1.68 35.29 15.46
N ILE A 39 2.19 36.50 15.24
CA ILE A 39 1.41 37.75 15.24
C ILE A 39 1.51 38.38 13.84
N PHE A 40 0.38 38.81 13.31
CA PHE A 40 0.26 39.40 11.98
C PHE A 40 -0.41 40.77 12.05
N GLU A 41 0.07 41.72 11.24
CA GLU A 41 -0.55 43.04 11.07
C GLU A 41 -1.76 42.97 10.14
N ASP A 42 -1.69 42.13 9.09
CA ASP A 42 -2.72 42.01 8.05
C ASP A 42 -3.51 40.70 8.15
N TYR A 43 -4.82 40.77 7.93
CA TYR A 43 -5.69 39.59 7.90
C TYR A 43 -5.30 38.61 6.81
N ASP A 44 -4.91 39.08 5.63
CA ASP A 44 -4.52 38.22 4.50
C ASP A 44 -3.25 37.42 4.80
N ALA A 45 -2.31 38.00 5.54
CA ALA A 45 -1.11 37.31 5.99
C ALA A 45 -1.45 36.23 7.03
N TYR A 46 -2.36 36.54 7.97
CA TYR A 46 -2.90 35.58 8.94
C TYR A 46 -3.65 34.42 8.25
N ALA A 47 -4.57 34.73 7.33
CA ALA A 47 -5.38 33.76 6.61
C ALA A 47 -4.54 32.88 5.66
N GLY A 48 -3.55 33.47 4.99
CA GLY A 48 -2.57 32.73 4.20
C GLY A 48 -1.74 31.77 5.07
N ARG A 49 -1.34 32.21 6.27
CA ARG A 49 -0.57 31.37 7.20
C ARG A 49 -1.40 30.24 7.81
N ILE A 50 -2.65 30.50 8.20
CA ILE A 50 -3.52 29.45 8.74
C ILE A 50 -3.86 28.41 7.67
N SER A 51 -4.09 28.85 6.43
CA SER A 51 -4.28 27.97 5.28
C SER A 51 -3.02 27.15 5.01
N PHE A 52 -1.84 27.76 5.14
CA PHE A 52 -0.56 27.06 5.02
C PHE A 52 -0.41 25.91 6.02
N TYR A 53 -0.81 26.12 7.29
CA TYR A 53 -0.75 25.09 8.32
C TYR A 53 -1.82 24.00 8.18
N ARG A 54 -2.99 24.31 7.61
CA ARG A 54 -4.06 23.34 7.37
C ARG A 54 -3.82 22.45 6.14
N MET A 55 -2.88 22.83 5.26
CA MET A 55 -2.47 21.98 4.14
C MET A 55 -1.83 20.68 4.63
N LYS A 56 -2.26 19.54 4.09
CA LYS A 56 -1.71 18.20 4.41
C LYS A 56 -0.37 17.90 3.74
N GLN A 57 0.57 18.83 3.85
CA GLN A 57 1.91 18.74 3.25
C GLN A 57 3.03 18.57 4.30
N PHE A 58 2.66 18.48 5.58
CA PHE A 58 3.62 18.34 6.66
C PHE A 58 3.91 16.86 6.92
N GLN A 59 5.14 16.64 7.31
CA GLN A 59 5.68 15.36 7.71
C GLN A 59 6.14 15.47 9.15
N CYS A 60 5.61 14.57 9.99
CA CYS A 60 6.08 14.39 11.35
C CYS A 60 7.57 13.98 11.31
N GLU A 61 8.45 14.79 11.90
CA GLU A 61 9.90 14.51 11.90
C GLU A 61 10.21 13.22 12.69
N VAL A 62 9.38 12.89 13.68
CA VAL A 62 9.59 11.76 14.60
C VAL A 62 9.12 10.43 14.00
N THR A 63 7.91 10.37 13.46
CA THR A 63 7.34 9.13 12.88
C THR A 63 7.65 8.95 11.40
N GLY A 64 8.01 10.03 10.70
CA GLY A 64 8.15 10.05 9.26
C GLY A 64 6.80 9.98 8.51
N LYS A 65 5.66 9.95 9.21
CA LYS A 65 4.33 10.01 8.60
C LYS A 65 4.17 11.34 7.88
N SER A 66 3.85 11.26 6.60
CA SER A 66 3.63 12.41 5.70
C SER A 66 2.15 12.48 5.32
N GLY A 67 1.70 13.64 4.84
CA GLY A 67 0.29 13.86 4.51
C GLY A 67 -0.56 14.32 5.70
N LEU A 68 0.08 14.91 6.72
CA LEU A 68 -0.57 15.47 7.90
C LEU A 68 -0.63 16.99 7.76
N ASP A 69 -1.63 17.61 8.39
CA ASP A 69 -1.57 19.07 8.60
C ASP A 69 -0.49 19.43 9.65
N TYR A 70 -0.17 20.70 9.80
CA TYR A 70 0.88 21.15 10.73
C TYR A 70 0.56 20.80 12.18
N PHE A 71 -0.71 20.87 12.58
CA PHE A 71 -1.15 20.65 13.96
C PHE A 71 -1.25 19.17 14.29
N GLU A 72 -1.75 18.34 13.37
CA GLU A 72 -1.73 16.88 13.42
C GLU A 72 -0.29 16.36 13.46
N ALA A 73 0.60 16.91 12.62
CA ALA A 73 2.02 16.57 12.64
C ALA A 73 2.67 16.95 13.98
N LEU A 74 2.35 18.14 14.52
CA LEU A 74 2.85 18.61 15.81
C LEU A 74 2.31 17.78 16.98
N GLN A 75 1.03 17.40 16.96
CA GLN A 75 0.43 16.51 17.95
C GLN A 75 1.05 15.12 17.89
N SER A 76 1.27 14.58 16.68
CA SER A 76 1.96 13.31 16.47
C SER A 76 3.41 13.38 17.00
N GLU A 77 4.15 14.46 16.74
CA GLU A 77 5.48 14.67 17.31
C GLU A 77 5.45 14.72 18.85
N LYS A 78 4.51 15.48 19.43
CA LYS A 78 4.36 15.59 20.89
C LYS A 78 4.01 14.25 21.53
N GLN A 79 3.08 13.49 20.93
CA GLN A 79 2.66 12.19 21.45
C GLN A 79 3.79 11.17 21.40
N GLU A 80 4.53 11.14 20.29
CA GLU A 80 5.64 10.20 20.11
C GLU A 80 6.85 10.58 20.96
N ALA A 81 7.10 11.88 21.15
CA ALA A 81 8.08 12.35 22.12
C ALA A 81 7.69 11.92 23.54
N ARG A 82 6.42 12.04 23.94
CA ARG A 82 5.92 11.56 25.25
C ARG A 82 6.10 10.05 25.41
N ILE A 83 5.72 9.26 24.40
CA ILE A 83 5.87 7.80 24.42
C ILE A 83 7.34 7.41 24.48
N MET A 84 8.20 8.07 23.70
CA MET A 84 9.65 7.86 23.71
C MET A 84 10.24 8.20 25.07
N HIS A 85 9.89 9.35 25.65
CA HIS A 85 10.32 9.72 27.00
C HIS A 85 9.75 8.78 28.07
N ALA A 86 8.55 8.25 27.93
CA ALA A 86 7.97 7.30 28.89
C ALA A 86 8.69 5.94 28.85
N ARG A 87 9.08 5.47 27.65
CA ARG A 87 9.77 4.18 27.45
C ARG A 87 11.27 4.25 27.72
N PHE A 88 11.92 5.40 27.48
CA PHE A 88 13.36 5.55 27.67
C PHE A 88 13.72 5.50 29.17
N PRO A 89 14.73 4.72 29.59
CA PRO A 89 15.06 4.54 31.00
C PRO A 89 15.28 5.86 31.74
N ALA A 90 14.46 6.13 32.75
CA ALA A 90 14.50 7.38 33.52
C ALA A 90 15.88 7.66 34.16
N PRO A 91 16.60 6.66 34.76
CA PRO A 91 17.92 6.89 35.35
C PRO A 91 19.00 7.30 34.34
N LEU A 92 18.88 6.88 33.07
CA LEU A 92 19.88 7.18 32.04
C LEU A 92 19.78 8.60 31.48
N LYS A 93 18.60 9.23 31.55
CA LYS A 93 18.37 10.56 30.97
C LYS A 93 19.34 11.62 31.50
N PRO A 94 19.44 11.88 32.83
CA PRO A 94 20.34 12.91 33.33
C PRO A 94 21.81 12.60 33.04
N ILE A 95 22.20 11.32 33.11
CA ILE A 95 23.59 10.87 32.94
C ILE A 95 24.06 11.08 31.50
N ILE A 96 23.23 10.69 30.52
CA ILE A 96 23.54 10.90 29.10
C ILE A 96 23.59 12.40 28.76
N LEU A 97 22.66 13.19 29.31
CA LEU A 97 22.63 14.63 29.04
C LEU A 97 23.85 15.35 29.63
N GLN A 98 24.32 14.94 30.81
CA GLN A 98 25.53 15.46 31.42
C GLN A 98 26.79 15.09 30.62
N ALA A 99 26.87 13.87 30.10
CA ALA A 99 28.00 13.44 29.28
C ALA A 99 28.10 14.19 27.94
N VAL A 100 26.94 14.47 27.32
CA VAL A 100 26.85 15.12 26.01
C VAL A 100 27.08 16.63 26.08
N GLN A 101 26.81 17.25 27.23
CA GLN A 101 27.00 18.67 27.45
C GLN A 101 28.45 19.09 27.13
N TRP A 102 28.58 20.10 26.27
CA TRP A 102 29.86 20.68 25.80
C TRP A 102 30.74 19.81 24.92
N GLN A 103 30.22 18.71 24.36
CA GLN A 103 30.99 17.87 23.44
C GLN A 103 31.14 18.51 22.06
N ILE A 104 32.35 18.50 21.50
CA ILE A 104 32.65 19.06 20.17
C ILE A 104 32.65 17.90 19.16
N MET A 105 31.47 17.54 18.65
CA MET A 105 31.33 16.49 17.64
C MET A 105 30.55 16.99 16.41
N GLY A 106 31.13 16.81 15.22
CA GLY A 106 30.61 17.40 13.98
C GLY A 106 29.29 16.79 13.46
N ARG A 107 28.98 15.52 13.73
CA ARG A 107 27.70 14.88 13.34
C ARG A 107 27.03 14.26 14.56
N LEU A 108 25.70 14.39 14.65
CA LEU A 108 24.89 13.76 15.69
C LEU A 108 25.08 12.23 15.71
N ASP A 109 25.26 11.60 14.55
CA ASP A 109 25.44 10.14 14.46
C ASP A 109 26.69 9.64 15.20
N HIS A 110 27.80 10.37 15.12
CA HIS A 110 29.04 9.97 15.82
C HIS A 110 28.91 10.14 17.33
N LEU A 111 28.18 11.17 17.77
CA LEU A 111 27.90 11.40 19.18
C LEU A 111 26.96 10.32 19.75
N VAL A 112 25.94 9.92 18.99
CA VAL A 112 25.05 8.80 19.35
C VAL A 112 25.83 7.50 19.46
N GLU A 113 26.78 7.25 18.57
CA GLU A 113 27.64 6.06 18.62
C GLU A 113 28.54 6.05 19.86
N ALA A 114 29.20 7.17 20.16
CA ALA A 114 30.05 7.31 21.34
C ALA A 114 29.26 7.12 22.66
N VAL A 115 28.03 7.65 22.74
CA VAL A 115 27.14 7.44 23.89
C VAL A 115 26.65 5.99 23.96
N TYR A 116 26.24 5.40 22.83
CA TYR A 116 25.76 4.03 22.80
C TYR A 116 26.82 3.04 23.29
N ASP A 117 28.04 3.12 22.74
CA ASP A 117 29.14 2.21 23.08
C ASP A 117 29.56 2.34 24.55
N ARG A 118 29.32 3.50 25.16
CA ARG A 118 29.63 3.78 26.56
C ARG A 118 28.60 3.23 27.54
N TYR A 119 27.32 3.38 27.22
CA TYR A 119 26.25 3.04 28.16
C TYR A 119 25.63 1.66 27.92
N VAL A 120 25.85 1.01 26.77
CA VAL A 120 25.21 -0.28 26.42
C VAL A 120 25.35 -1.37 27.50
N ASN A 121 26.50 -1.45 28.16
CA ASN A 121 26.80 -2.47 29.19
C ASN A 121 26.84 -1.92 30.64
N ARG A 122 26.52 -0.64 30.86
CA ARG A 122 26.54 0.02 32.19
C ARG A 122 25.12 0.29 32.66
N TYR A 123 24.66 -0.39 33.71
CA TYR A 123 23.29 -0.31 34.22
C TYR A 123 23.21 0.52 35.51
N TYR A 124 22.03 1.09 35.80
CA TYR A 124 21.80 1.98 36.95
C TYR A 124 20.62 1.51 37.82
N LYS A 125 20.61 1.92 39.09
CA LYS A 125 19.52 1.62 40.03
C LYS A 125 18.18 2.16 39.51
N GLY A 126 17.13 1.33 39.60
CA GLY A 126 15.78 1.65 39.14
C GLY A 126 15.54 1.42 37.64
N GLU A 127 16.49 0.84 36.91
CA GLU A 127 16.37 0.59 35.47
C GLU A 127 15.64 -0.74 35.16
N LYS A 128 14.73 -0.72 34.17
CA LYS A 128 14.04 -1.92 33.64
C LYS A 128 14.92 -2.61 32.58
N ILE A 129 15.21 -3.89 32.77
CA ILE A 129 16.10 -4.69 31.93
C ILE A 129 15.52 -6.09 31.67
N PHE A 130 16.15 -6.84 30.76
CA PHE A 130 15.94 -8.27 30.57
C PHE A 130 17.13 -9.07 31.11
N VAL A 131 16.85 -10.13 31.85
CA VAL A 131 17.85 -11.09 32.34
C VAL A 131 17.65 -12.43 31.63
N ASP A 132 18.73 -13.00 31.11
CA ASP A 132 18.72 -14.33 30.52
C ASP A 132 19.03 -15.39 31.58
N ILE A 133 18.07 -16.28 31.83
CA ILE A 133 18.20 -17.40 32.76
C ILE A 133 17.92 -18.68 31.98
N LYS A 134 18.94 -19.53 31.84
CA LYS A 134 18.85 -20.81 31.13
C LYS A 134 18.31 -20.69 29.68
N GLY A 135 18.63 -19.59 28.99
CA GLY A 135 18.20 -19.34 27.61
C GLY A 135 16.82 -18.69 27.48
N GLN A 136 16.19 -18.29 28.60
CA GLN A 136 14.90 -17.59 28.62
C GLN A 136 15.05 -16.18 29.19
N LYS A 137 14.40 -15.20 28.56
CA LYS A 137 14.49 -13.78 28.95
C LYS A 137 13.36 -13.38 29.88
N PHE A 138 13.72 -12.85 31.05
CA PHE A 138 12.78 -12.36 32.07
C PHE A 138 12.93 -10.86 32.25
N THR A 139 11.81 -10.17 32.49
CA THR A 139 11.79 -8.73 32.80
C THR A 139 12.21 -8.53 34.25
N ALA A 140 13.15 -7.62 34.50
CA ALA A 140 13.65 -7.34 35.85
C ALA A 140 13.95 -5.84 36.05
N PHE A 141 13.99 -5.40 37.31
CA PHE A 141 14.45 -4.08 37.73
C PHE A 141 15.77 -4.17 38.47
N VAL A 142 16.69 -3.24 38.21
CA VAL A 142 17.95 -3.13 38.96
C VAL A 142 17.70 -2.48 40.31
N VAL A 143 17.88 -3.23 41.40
CA VAL A 143 17.66 -2.77 42.77
C VAL A 143 18.89 -2.07 43.33
N GLU A 144 20.08 -2.68 43.15
CA GLU A 144 21.36 -2.13 43.61
C GLU A 144 22.48 -2.44 42.62
N VAL A 145 23.48 -1.55 42.58
CA VAL A 145 24.69 -1.70 41.78
C VAL A 145 25.89 -1.67 42.73
N TYR A 146 26.66 -2.75 42.74
CA TYR A 146 27.86 -2.88 43.57
C TYR A 146 29.11 -2.63 42.69
N PRO A 147 29.86 -1.55 42.94
CA PRO A 147 31.15 -1.37 42.31
C PRO A 147 32.16 -2.42 42.82
N PRO A 148 33.23 -2.72 42.05
CA PRO A 148 34.27 -3.65 42.49
C PRO A 148 34.90 -3.20 43.82
N ARG A 149 35.03 -4.11 44.80
CA ARG A 149 35.79 -3.84 46.03
C ARG A 149 37.27 -3.76 45.68
N LEU A 150 37.91 -2.62 45.98
CA LEU A 150 39.37 -2.52 45.95
C LEU A 150 39.93 -3.45 47.04
N THR A 151 40.63 -4.51 46.63
CA THR A 151 41.56 -5.21 47.53
C THR A 151 42.71 -4.24 47.82
N ALA A 152 42.70 -3.64 49.01
CA ALA A 152 43.84 -2.91 49.54
C ALA A 152 45.03 -3.88 49.64
N ALA A 153 46.04 -3.67 48.82
CA ALA A 153 47.37 -4.23 49.02
C ALA A 153 48.28 -3.12 49.51
N ASN A 154 48.88 -3.38 50.68
CA ASN A 154 49.97 -2.68 51.37
C ASN A 154 49.63 -1.52 52.33
N GLY A 155 49.71 -1.82 53.63
CA GLY A 155 50.49 -0.97 54.54
C GLY A 155 49.90 -0.65 55.92
N SER A 156 50.28 -1.44 56.93
CA SER A 156 50.46 -1.11 58.36
C SER A 156 49.23 -0.87 59.25
N GLU A 157 49.08 -1.81 60.17
CA GLU A 157 48.29 -1.74 61.40
C GLU A 157 48.70 -0.56 62.30
N THR A 158 47.74 0.01 63.04
CA THR A 158 47.92 0.44 64.43
C THR A 158 46.55 0.43 65.13
N HIS A 159 46.55 -0.16 66.33
CA HIS A 159 45.39 -0.47 67.16
C HIS A 159 44.68 0.76 67.76
N GLY A 160 43.37 0.63 67.98
CA GLY A 160 42.60 1.50 68.88
C GLY A 160 41.13 1.06 68.98
N ALA A 161 40.81 0.24 69.99
CA ALA A 161 39.46 -0.22 70.29
C ALA A 161 38.57 0.91 70.84
N SER A 162 37.28 0.91 70.49
CA SER A 162 36.13 1.03 71.42
C SER A 162 34.78 1.05 70.69
N SER A 163 33.85 0.26 71.19
CA SER A 163 32.44 0.19 70.80
C SER A 163 31.69 1.50 71.03
N SER A 164 30.87 1.92 70.06
CA SER A 164 29.55 2.50 70.32
C SER A 164 28.65 2.36 69.10
N ASN A 165 27.39 2.02 69.35
CA ASN A 165 26.32 1.99 68.36
C ASN A 165 26.09 3.39 67.78
N GLY A 166 26.19 3.49 66.46
CA GLY A 166 25.78 4.65 65.68
C GLY A 166 25.75 4.26 64.21
N ALA A 167 24.59 4.40 63.56
CA ALA A 167 24.45 4.19 62.12
C ALA A 167 25.51 5.02 61.35
N PRO A 168 26.31 4.44 60.44
CA PRO A 168 27.28 5.23 59.71
C PRO A 168 26.58 6.01 58.61
N GLY A 169 26.46 7.31 58.88
CA GLY A 169 26.10 8.33 57.90
C GLY A 169 27.10 8.39 56.74
N MET A 170 26.52 8.69 55.58
CA MET A 170 27.10 9.25 54.37
C MET A 170 28.50 9.88 54.50
N SER A 171 29.54 9.19 54.01
CA SER A 171 30.63 9.79 53.22
C SER A 171 31.52 8.68 52.64
N GLY A 172 31.81 8.73 51.32
CA GLY A 172 32.89 7.92 50.72
C GLY A 172 32.54 6.82 49.70
N ARG A 173 31.31 6.71 49.18
CA ARG A 173 31.06 5.85 48.00
C ARG A 173 31.46 6.60 46.72
N LYS A 174 32.49 6.12 45.99
CA LYS A 174 32.80 6.60 44.62
C LYS A 174 31.52 6.57 43.77
N PRO A 175 31.27 7.56 42.90
CA PRO A 175 30.12 7.55 42.02
C PRO A 175 30.13 6.27 41.17
N VAL A 176 28.99 5.58 41.09
CA VAL A 176 28.81 4.40 40.24
C VAL A 176 29.09 4.83 38.79
N HIS A 177 30.03 4.15 38.11
CA HIS A 177 30.54 4.52 36.79
C HIS A 177 31.18 5.94 36.72
N GLY A 178 31.97 6.34 37.72
CA GLY A 178 32.51 7.70 37.86
C GLY A 178 33.43 8.23 36.73
N ILE A 179 34.08 7.35 35.95
CA ILE A 179 34.89 7.71 34.76
C ILE A 179 34.06 7.58 33.47
N GLY A 180 32.94 6.86 33.52
CA GLY A 180 32.07 6.57 32.39
C GLY A 180 31.27 7.76 31.85
N GLY A 181 31.40 8.96 32.43
CA GLY A 181 30.73 10.17 31.96
C GLY A 181 31.51 10.99 30.91
N ASP A 182 32.84 10.85 30.84
CA ASP A 182 33.65 11.76 30.01
C ASP A 182 33.92 11.22 28.59
N LEU A 183 33.07 11.62 27.64
CA LEU A 183 33.15 11.22 26.23
C LEU A 183 34.46 11.65 25.51
N LYS A 184 35.34 12.44 26.16
CA LYS A 184 36.65 12.83 25.61
C LYS A 184 37.67 11.68 25.60
N VAL A 185 37.58 10.74 26.54
CA VAL A 185 38.49 9.58 26.63
C VAL A 185 37.99 8.46 25.70
N PRO A 186 38.84 7.79 24.90
CA PRO A 186 38.41 6.68 24.05
C PRO A 186 37.75 5.53 24.83
N ALA A 187 36.71 4.92 24.26
CA ALA A 187 35.94 3.85 24.92
C ALA A 187 36.79 2.63 25.32
N LYS A 188 37.89 2.36 24.61
CA LYS A 188 38.82 1.26 24.93
C LYS A 188 39.61 1.50 26.22
N GLU A 189 39.95 2.74 26.53
CA GLU A 189 40.69 3.12 27.74
C GLU A 189 39.76 3.15 28.95
N VAL A 190 38.55 3.71 28.79
CA VAL A 190 37.52 3.69 29.85
C VAL A 190 37.10 2.26 30.21
N ASN A 191 36.97 1.36 29.24
CA ASN A 191 36.64 -0.03 29.52
C ASN A 191 37.82 -0.82 30.16
N LYS A 192 39.05 -0.30 30.09
CA LYS A 192 40.23 -0.88 30.75
C LYS A 192 40.33 -0.43 32.21
N GLU A 193 39.99 0.82 32.50
CA GLU A 193 40.00 1.38 33.86
C GLU A 193 38.71 1.12 34.64
N ASP A 194 37.57 0.99 33.94
CA ASP A 194 36.23 0.81 34.51
C ASP A 194 35.45 -0.26 33.72
N ASP A 195 35.86 -1.53 33.85
CA ASP A 195 35.29 -2.67 33.13
C ASP A 195 33.86 -3.00 33.60
N PRO A 196 32.84 -2.90 32.72
CA PRO A 196 31.44 -3.21 33.06
C PRO A 196 31.20 -4.64 33.58
N ASN A 197 32.08 -5.62 33.27
CA ASN A 197 31.93 -7.01 33.73
C ASN A 197 32.35 -7.23 35.19
N THR A 198 33.06 -6.26 35.78
CA THR A 198 33.51 -6.32 37.18
C THR A 198 32.44 -5.86 38.17
N TYR A 199 31.37 -5.24 37.68
CA TYR A 199 30.21 -4.80 38.46
C TYR A 199 29.25 -5.95 38.74
N LEU A 200 28.70 -5.96 39.96
CA LEU A 200 27.62 -6.85 40.37
C LEU A 200 26.31 -6.07 40.46
N TYR A 201 25.26 -6.59 39.82
CA TYR A 201 23.95 -5.96 39.78
C TYR A 201 22.94 -6.84 40.52
N ARG A 202 22.30 -6.29 41.56
CA ARG A 202 21.18 -6.93 42.24
C ARG A 202 19.90 -6.60 41.49
N VAL A 203 19.22 -7.58 40.93
CA VAL A 203 18.03 -7.41 40.09
C VAL A 203 16.84 -8.18 40.65
N GLN A 204 15.64 -7.61 40.52
CA GLN A 204 14.38 -8.22 40.92
C GLN A 204 13.53 -8.52 39.68
N ILE A 205 13.15 -9.78 39.49
CA ILE A 205 12.31 -10.21 38.37
C ILE A 205 10.86 -9.83 38.65
N VAL A 206 10.18 -9.27 37.65
CA VAL A 206 8.80 -8.78 37.78
C VAL A 206 7.97 -9.28 36.60
N GLU A 207 6.71 -9.63 36.90
CA GLU A 207 5.70 -9.99 35.92
C GLU A 207 5.30 -8.78 35.05
N GLU A 208 5.11 -9.02 33.76
CA GLU A 208 4.72 -7.98 32.82
C GLU A 208 3.20 -7.86 32.80
N GLU A 209 2.65 -6.74 33.32
CA GLU A 209 1.22 -6.43 33.22
C GLU A 209 0.80 -6.40 31.75
N LYS A 210 -0.15 -7.26 31.38
CA LYS A 210 -0.78 -7.26 30.05
C LYS A 210 -1.94 -6.26 30.03
N PRO A 211 -2.14 -5.51 28.93
CA PRO A 211 -3.42 -4.84 28.68
C PRO A 211 -4.52 -5.90 28.47
N GLU A 212 -5.70 -5.67 29.07
CA GLU A 212 -6.86 -6.57 28.96
C GLU A 212 -7.23 -6.84 27.49
N GLY A 213 -7.37 -8.12 27.12
CA GLY A 213 -7.87 -8.55 25.81
C GLY A 213 -6.85 -9.16 24.82
N ALA A 214 -5.55 -9.24 25.14
CA ALA A 214 -4.57 -9.86 24.25
C ALA A 214 -4.50 -11.40 24.39
N ARG A 215 -4.83 -12.15 23.32
CA ARG A 215 -4.70 -13.64 23.26
C ARG A 215 -3.23 -14.09 23.41
N ASP A 216 -2.98 -15.04 24.29
CA ASP A 216 -1.64 -15.52 24.65
C ASP A 216 -1.09 -16.53 23.63
N LYS A 217 -0.03 -16.16 22.91
CA LYS A 217 0.67 -17.03 21.93
C LYS A 217 1.90 -17.73 22.53
N MET A 218 2.06 -17.71 23.86
CA MET A 218 3.28 -18.16 24.53
C MET A 218 3.24 -19.66 24.87
N ALA A 219 4.37 -20.36 24.67
CA ALA A 219 4.49 -21.79 25.00
C ALA A 219 4.27 -22.04 26.51
N VAL A 220 3.61 -23.14 26.84
CA VAL A 220 3.27 -23.54 28.22
C VAL A 220 4.51 -23.58 29.13
N SER A 221 5.64 -24.10 28.63
CA SER A 221 6.92 -24.17 29.35
C SER A 221 7.51 -22.82 29.72
N THR A 222 7.26 -21.77 28.93
CA THR A 222 7.71 -20.40 29.23
C THR A 222 6.81 -19.72 30.25
N ARG A 223 5.52 -20.07 30.28
CA ARG A 223 4.55 -19.57 31.26
C ARG A 223 4.85 -20.10 32.67
N GLU A 224 5.12 -21.39 32.80
CA GLU A 224 5.51 -22.02 34.07
C GLU A 224 6.84 -21.46 34.61
N ALA A 225 7.82 -21.25 33.74
CA ALA A 225 9.09 -20.64 34.13
C ALA A 225 8.91 -19.19 34.62
N ARG A 226 8.05 -18.39 33.99
CA ARG A 226 7.75 -17.01 34.44
C ARG A 226 7.11 -16.94 35.82
N LEU A 227 6.16 -17.83 36.11
CA LEU A 227 5.53 -17.94 37.44
C LEU A 227 6.54 -18.31 38.53
N LYS A 228 7.49 -19.20 38.20
CA LYS A 228 8.50 -19.68 39.14
C LYS A 228 9.51 -18.60 39.59
N TRP A 229 9.91 -17.72 38.67
CA TRP A 229 10.95 -16.72 38.94
C TRP A 229 10.39 -15.33 39.27
N ASN A 230 9.07 -15.14 39.24
CA ASN A 230 8.42 -13.88 39.59
C ASN A 230 8.75 -13.47 41.03
N GLY A 231 9.10 -12.20 41.25
CA GLY A 231 9.48 -11.65 42.56
C GLY A 231 10.86 -12.09 43.07
N SER A 232 11.57 -12.99 42.36
CA SER A 232 12.90 -13.45 42.78
C SER A 232 13.94 -12.34 42.62
N VAL A 233 14.78 -12.17 43.65
CA VAL A 233 15.92 -11.26 43.63
C VAL A 233 17.21 -12.06 43.39
N MET A 234 18.04 -11.61 42.46
CA MET A 234 19.29 -12.29 42.10
C MET A 234 20.43 -11.31 41.85
N GLU A 235 21.66 -11.79 42.02
CA GLU A 235 22.87 -11.05 41.68
C GLU A 235 23.39 -11.54 40.33
N VAL A 236 23.56 -10.61 39.39
CA VAL A 236 23.91 -10.91 38.00
C VAL A 236 25.00 -9.96 37.52
N LYS A 237 25.74 -10.40 36.49
CA LYS A 237 26.73 -9.60 35.78
C LYS A 237 26.12 -9.08 34.47
N CYS A 238 26.75 -8.08 33.87
CA CYS A 238 26.22 -7.44 32.66
C CYS A 238 26.11 -8.37 31.43
N ASN A 239 26.82 -9.51 31.40
CA ASN A 239 26.81 -10.47 30.30
C ASN A 239 25.47 -11.22 30.11
N ILE A 240 24.70 -11.41 31.18
CA ILE A 240 23.37 -12.03 31.15
C ILE A 240 22.24 -11.01 31.25
N MET A 241 22.57 -9.72 31.20
CA MET A 241 21.63 -8.60 31.21
C MET A 241 21.57 -7.96 29.82
N SER A 242 20.39 -7.56 29.40
CA SER A 242 20.20 -6.78 28.16
C SER A 242 19.08 -5.77 28.32
N ARG A 243 19.18 -4.62 27.65
CA ARG A 243 18.07 -3.65 27.59
C ARG A 243 17.06 -4.04 26.53
N ASP A 244 15.82 -3.58 26.72
CA ASP A 244 14.83 -3.65 25.66
C ASP A 244 15.29 -2.85 24.44
N ARG A 245 15.34 -3.51 23.28
CA ARG A 245 15.69 -2.88 21.99
C ARG A 245 14.69 -1.79 21.59
N LEU A 246 13.45 -1.86 22.09
CA LEU A 246 12.41 -0.86 21.90
C LEU A 246 12.46 0.30 22.90
N ALA A 247 13.31 0.23 23.93
CA ALA A 247 13.56 1.30 24.90
C ALA A 247 14.94 1.95 24.73
N PHE A 248 15.97 1.16 24.37
CA PHE A 248 17.34 1.61 24.23
C PHE A 248 18.01 0.99 22.99
N SER A 249 18.10 1.77 21.91
CA SER A 249 18.82 1.41 20.67
C SER A 249 19.47 2.66 20.06
N LYS A 250 20.45 2.50 19.16
CA LYS A 250 21.07 3.63 18.44
C LYS A 250 20.02 4.55 17.78
N SER A 251 18.92 3.97 17.27
CA SER A 251 17.84 4.73 16.64
C SER A 251 17.00 5.56 17.63
N ILE A 252 16.66 4.98 18.79
CA ILE A 252 15.90 5.64 19.85
C ILE A 252 16.77 6.69 20.54
N LEU A 253 18.04 6.37 20.79
CA LEU A 253 19.02 7.29 21.36
C LEU A 253 19.22 8.51 20.47
N ARG A 254 19.32 8.32 19.14
CA ARG A 254 19.36 9.43 18.17
C ARG A 254 18.12 10.34 18.27
N ARG A 255 16.93 9.77 18.45
CA ARG A 255 15.68 10.53 18.63
C ARG A 255 15.67 11.29 19.95
N PHE A 256 16.05 10.64 21.05
CA PHE A 256 16.17 11.24 22.38
C PHE A 256 17.16 12.43 22.38
N MET A 257 18.35 12.22 21.84
CA MET A 257 19.38 13.27 21.80
C MET A 257 18.94 14.45 20.92
N ARG A 258 18.32 14.19 19.77
CA ARG A 258 17.79 15.27 18.91
C ARG A 258 16.71 16.12 19.59
N ASP A 259 15.94 15.52 20.50
CA ASP A 259 14.90 16.25 21.25
C ASP A 259 15.51 17.10 22.39
N CYS A 260 16.59 16.62 23.02
CA CYS A 260 17.17 17.23 24.22
C CYS A 260 18.35 18.18 23.98
N VAL A 261 19.12 18.05 22.88
CA VAL A 261 20.33 18.84 22.62
C VAL A 261 20.25 19.66 21.34
N ASP A 262 20.83 20.85 21.36
CA ASP A 262 20.98 21.75 20.22
C ASP A 262 22.47 22.05 19.97
N ARG A 263 22.79 22.43 18.72
CA ARG A 263 24.13 22.87 18.32
C ARG A 263 24.03 24.04 17.35
N ASP A 264 24.85 25.05 17.58
CA ASP A 264 24.99 26.20 16.67
C ASP A 264 25.51 25.74 15.28
N PRO A 265 25.03 26.33 14.16
CA PRO A 265 25.53 26.07 12.80
C PRO A 265 27.03 26.32 12.58
N ALA A 266 27.69 27.07 13.46
CA ALA A 266 29.12 27.35 13.35
C ALA A 266 30.00 26.09 13.49
N VAL A 267 31.18 26.14 12.87
CA VAL A 267 32.17 25.05 12.90
C VAL A 267 32.73 24.89 14.31
N ALA A 268 32.90 23.64 14.76
CA ALA A 268 33.38 23.27 16.09
C ALA A 268 32.51 23.77 17.26
N SER A 269 31.23 24.08 17.04
CA SER A 269 30.31 24.43 18.12
C SER A 269 29.99 23.22 19.02
N PRO A 270 30.03 23.37 20.35
CA PRO A 270 29.69 22.29 21.27
C PRO A 270 28.20 21.97 21.24
N TRP A 271 27.84 20.72 21.57
CA TRP A 271 26.45 20.33 21.84
C TRP A 271 26.02 20.85 23.21
N ILE A 272 24.85 21.48 23.28
CA ILE A 272 24.31 22.08 24.49
C ILE A 272 22.90 21.52 24.74
N VAL A 273 22.62 21.10 25.96
CA VAL A 273 21.30 20.66 26.42
C VAL A 273 20.38 21.88 26.50
N LYS A 274 19.16 21.74 25.96
CA LYS A 274 18.16 22.83 25.97
C LYS A 274 17.91 23.32 27.40
N PRO A 275 17.81 24.65 27.65
CA PRO A 275 17.69 25.20 29.01
C PRO A 275 16.51 24.62 29.83
N ALA A 276 15.35 24.38 29.20
CA ALA A 276 14.19 23.78 29.85
C ALA A 276 14.44 22.33 30.31
N ILE A 277 15.23 21.57 29.54
CA ILE A 277 15.60 20.18 29.84
C ILE A 277 16.71 20.14 30.88
N ALA A 278 17.68 21.07 30.79
CA ALA A 278 18.75 21.22 31.77
C ALA A 278 18.19 21.52 33.17
N LYS A 279 17.21 22.44 33.28
CA LYS A 279 16.49 22.73 34.52
C LYS A 279 15.70 21.53 35.07
N ARG A 280 15.05 20.75 34.19
CA ARG A 280 14.26 19.58 34.57
C ARG A 280 15.10 18.43 35.13
N TYR A 281 16.30 18.23 34.59
CA TYR A 281 17.19 17.11 34.95
C TYR A 281 18.41 17.52 35.79
N GLY A 282 18.49 18.78 36.24
CA GLY A 282 19.56 19.27 37.10
C GLY A 282 20.94 19.33 36.43
N VAL A 283 20.99 19.55 35.11
CA VAL A 283 22.25 19.67 34.35
C VAL A 283 22.75 21.11 34.43
N SER A 284 24.02 21.31 34.80
CA SER A 284 24.62 22.65 34.83
C SER A 284 24.62 23.31 33.45
N SER A 285 24.06 24.51 33.38
CA SER A 285 24.02 25.32 32.14
C SER A 285 25.24 26.23 32.02
N ASP A 286 26.00 26.41 33.10
CA ASP A 286 27.18 27.29 33.16
C ASP A 286 28.43 26.54 32.70
N MET A 287 29.04 27.02 31.61
CA MET A 287 30.22 26.41 31.01
C MET A 287 31.49 26.74 31.81
N PRO A 288 32.22 25.74 32.35
CA PRO A 288 33.47 25.95 33.06
C PRO A 288 34.56 26.57 32.16
N GLU A 289 35.39 27.47 32.71
CA GLU A 289 36.40 28.23 31.95
C GLU A 289 37.40 27.34 31.18
N ALA A 290 37.82 26.21 31.77
CA ALA A 290 38.69 25.24 31.11
C ALA A 290 38.05 24.57 29.89
N THR A 291 36.72 24.38 29.89
CA THR A 291 35.99 23.84 28.73
C THR A 291 35.79 24.91 27.67
N ARG A 292 35.60 26.18 28.08
CA ARG A 292 35.49 27.32 27.16
C ARG A 292 36.78 27.53 26.35
N GLN A 293 37.96 27.50 26.99
CA GLN A 293 39.24 27.64 26.31
C GLN A 293 39.48 26.49 25.30
N GLY A 294 39.22 25.24 25.69
CA GLY A 294 39.34 24.09 24.78
C GLY A 294 38.40 24.13 23.56
N VAL A 295 37.19 24.67 23.73
CA VAL A 295 36.24 24.91 22.62
C VAL A 295 36.77 26.00 21.68
N GLU A 296 37.32 27.09 22.22
CA GLU A 296 37.88 28.19 21.42
C GLU A 296 39.14 27.77 20.64
N ASP A 297 40.01 26.96 21.23
CA ASP A 297 41.22 26.47 20.56
C ASP A 297 40.91 25.48 19.44
N THR A 298 39.93 24.59 19.67
CA THR A 298 39.44 23.65 18.63
C THR A 298 38.80 24.42 17.47
N LYS A 299 38.03 25.47 17.77
CA LYS A 299 37.41 26.36 16.77
C LYS A 299 38.46 27.11 15.95
N LYS A 300 39.51 27.66 16.58
CA LYS A 300 40.63 28.31 15.88
C LYS A 300 41.39 27.34 14.98
N GLY A 301 41.69 26.13 15.46
CA GLY A 301 42.41 25.11 14.70
C GLY A 301 41.65 24.61 13.46
N GLU A 302 40.33 24.43 13.55
CA GLU A 302 39.52 23.95 12.43
C GLU A 302 39.26 25.04 11.37
N ILE A 303 39.13 26.29 11.79
CA ILE A 303 39.08 27.46 10.89
C ILE A 303 40.40 27.60 10.12
N GLN A 304 41.56 27.45 10.78
CA GLN A 304 42.87 27.48 10.13
C GLN A 304 43.07 26.34 9.12
N LYS A 305 42.61 25.11 9.45
CA LYS A 305 42.65 23.98 8.50
C LYS A 305 41.78 24.23 7.27
N ARG A 306 40.57 24.78 7.43
CA ARG A 306 39.71 25.16 6.28
C ARG A 306 40.32 26.28 5.45
N LYS A 307 40.99 27.25 6.07
CA LYS A 307 41.71 28.31 5.37
C LYS A 307 42.87 27.74 4.53
N LYS A 308 43.64 26.81 5.08
CA LYS A 308 44.72 26.10 4.35
C LYS A 308 44.20 25.25 3.18
N ILE A 309 43.09 24.53 3.36
CA ILE A 309 42.44 23.75 2.28
C ILE A 309 41.86 24.65 1.19
N TRP A 310 41.38 25.85 1.56
CA TRP A 310 40.91 26.85 0.60
C TRP A 310 42.06 27.48 -0.18
N GLU A 311 43.19 27.77 0.49
CA GLU A 311 44.43 28.29 -0.12
C GLU A 311 45.10 27.26 -1.05
N ASP A 312 45.12 25.97 -0.71
CA ASP A 312 45.65 24.90 -1.58
C ASP A 312 44.77 24.62 -2.82
N LYS A 313 43.52 25.10 -2.83
CA LYS A 313 42.55 24.88 -3.93
C LYS A 313 42.45 26.07 -4.89
N GLU A 314 42.95 27.25 -4.52
CA GLU A 314 43.09 28.40 -5.42
C GLU A 314 44.54 28.52 -5.92
N GLY A 315 44.80 28.01 -7.13
CA GLY A 315 46.06 28.24 -7.83
C GLY A 315 46.26 29.73 -8.22
N PRO A 316 47.52 30.17 -8.40
CA PRO A 316 47.90 31.59 -8.51
C PRO A 316 47.31 32.36 -9.71
N GLU A 317 46.73 31.68 -10.71
CA GLU A 317 46.21 32.32 -11.92
C GLU A 317 44.85 33.03 -11.75
N LYS A 318 44.04 32.67 -10.76
CA LYS A 318 42.70 33.28 -10.56
C LYS A 318 42.70 34.55 -9.71
N LYS A 319 43.76 34.80 -8.95
CA LYS A 319 43.91 36.02 -8.13
C LYS A 319 44.22 37.26 -8.99
N LYS A 320 44.92 37.06 -10.12
CA LYS A 320 45.25 38.12 -11.09
C LYS A 320 44.01 38.55 -11.92
N LYS A 321 43.20 37.58 -12.37
CA LYS A 321 41.95 37.84 -13.11
C LYS A 321 40.84 38.54 -12.30
N ARG A 322 40.85 38.44 -10.97
CA ARG A 322 39.85 39.09 -10.11
C ARG A 322 40.15 40.57 -9.86
N LEU A 323 41.44 40.93 -9.75
CA LEU A 323 41.89 42.31 -9.57
C LEU A 323 41.73 43.16 -10.84
N ASP A 324 41.86 42.54 -12.03
CA ASP A 324 41.65 43.23 -13.30
C ASP A 324 40.14 43.42 -13.63
N ALA A 325 39.27 42.55 -13.12
CA ALA A 325 37.82 42.64 -13.29
C ALA A 325 37.16 43.66 -12.33
N GLU A 326 37.76 43.88 -11.16
CA GLU A 326 37.25 44.81 -10.14
C GLU A 326 37.49 46.28 -10.54
N LYS A 327 38.61 46.58 -11.20
CA LYS A 327 38.89 47.91 -11.78
C LYS A 327 38.02 48.26 -12.99
N ALA A 328 37.64 47.27 -13.79
CA ALA A 328 36.75 47.47 -14.95
C ALA A 328 35.26 47.59 -14.59
N ALA A 329 34.87 47.21 -13.37
CA ALA A 329 33.49 47.28 -12.89
C ALA A 329 33.11 48.65 -12.31
N GLU A 330 34.10 49.47 -11.95
CA GLU A 330 33.89 50.77 -11.32
C GLU A 330 33.58 51.88 -12.34
N GLU A 331 34.12 51.79 -13.56
CA GLU A 331 33.80 52.69 -14.69
C GLU A 331 32.43 52.40 -15.35
N LYS A 332 31.90 51.18 -15.24
CA LYS A 332 30.58 50.80 -15.80
C LYS A 332 29.39 51.17 -14.91
N LYS A 333 29.63 51.63 -13.68
CA LYS A 333 28.61 51.88 -12.66
C LYS A 333 27.79 53.16 -12.90
N SER A 334 28.29 54.13 -13.67
CA SER A 334 27.58 55.40 -13.94
C SER A 334 26.54 55.28 -15.06
N ASN A 335 26.80 54.50 -16.11
CA ASN A 335 25.85 54.29 -17.22
C ASN A 335 24.82 53.16 -16.97
N ALA A 336 25.01 52.33 -15.94
CA ALA A 336 24.11 51.22 -15.62
C ALA A 336 22.84 51.66 -14.86
N ALA A 337 22.84 52.82 -14.19
CA ALA A 337 21.72 53.27 -13.36
C ALA A 337 20.46 53.64 -14.18
N GLN A 338 20.61 54.20 -15.38
CA GLN A 338 19.49 54.52 -16.27
C GLN A 338 18.93 53.30 -17.01
N ALA A 339 19.80 52.36 -17.41
CA ALA A 339 19.39 51.10 -18.05
C ALA A 339 18.75 50.10 -17.06
N GLN A 340 19.06 50.23 -15.76
CA GLN A 340 18.47 49.41 -14.70
C GLN A 340 17.02 49.83 -14.40
N ALA A 341 16.70 51.13 -14.41
CA ALA A 341 15.33 51.61 -14.21
C ALA A 341 14.35 51.18 -15.33
N GLU A 342 14.81 51.15 -16.58
CA GLU A 342 14.01 50.69 -17.73
C GLU A 342 13.88 49.15 -17.76
N ARG A 343 14.91 48.43 -17.28
CA ARG A 343 14.85 46.97 -17.06
C ARG A 343 13.99 46.60 -15.87
N ASP A 344 13.95 47.40 -14.81
CA ASP A 344 13.13 47.14 -13.61
C ASP A 344 11.64 47.39 -13.89
N ALA A 345 11.29 48.34 -14.77
CA ALA A 345 9.93 48.53 -15.27
C ALA A 345 9.46 47.36 -16.16
N LYS A 346 10.31 46.89 -17.10
CA LYS A 346 10.04 45.67 -17.88
C LYS A 346 10.09 44.39 -17.05
N ALA A 347 10.89 44.35 -15.98
CA ALA A 347 10.96 43.23 -15.04
C ALA A 347 9.77 43.20 -14.08
N GLN A 348 9.18 44.33 -13.71
CA GLN A 348 7.90 44.38 -12.98
C GLN A 348 6.73 43.91 -13.86
N GLU A 349 6.71 44.27 -15.15
CA GLU A 349 5.71 43.77 -16.11
C GLU A 349 5.90 42.27 -16.43
N ALA A 350 7.14 41.76 -16.42
CA ALA A 350 7.46 40.34 -16.54
C ALA A 350 7.22 39.54 -15.24
N ALA A 351 7.45 40.14 -14.06
CA ALA A 351 7.20 39.52 -12.76
C ALA A 351 5.70 39.36 -12.46
N ALA A 352 4.84 40.15 -13.10
CA ALA A 352 3.39 39.94 -13.11
C ALA A 352 2.97 38.71 -13.95
N LYS A 353 3.82 38.24 -14.88
CA LYS A 353 3.57 37.05 -15.73
C LYS A 353 4.26 35.76 -15.25
N GLU A 354 5.19 35.82 -14.29
CA GLU A 354 5.89 34.64 -13.74
C GLU A 354 5.60 34.38 -12.26
N LYS A 355 4.48 33.73 -11.95
CA LYS A 355 4.32 32.89 -10.75
C LYS A 355 3.48 31.65 -11.03
N LYS A 356 3.94 30.76 -11.91
CA LYS A 356 3.59 29.33 -11.83
C LYS A 356 4.89 28.54 -11.75
N LYS A 357 5.20 28.05 -10.54
CA LYS A 357 6.35 27.15 -10.31
C LYS A 357 6.28 26.01 -11.34
N PRO A 358 7.39 25.57 -11.95
CA PRO A 358 7.38 24.45 -12.88
C PRO A 358 6.72 23.24 -12.20
N ILE A 359 5.55 22.84 -12.69
CA ILE A 359 4.80 21.71 -12.15
C ILE A 359 5.61 20.46 -12.46
N ARG A 360 6.06 19.75 -11.41
CA ARG A 360 6.77 18.48 -11.56
C ARG A 360 5.72 17.37 -11.69
N TYR A 361 5.73 16.69 -12.82
CA TYR A 361 4.89 15.52 -13.06
C TYR A 361 5.58 14.22 -12.57
N PRO A 362 4.82 13.22 -12.10
CA PRO A 362 3.37 13.24 -11.90
C PRO A 362 2.95 14.17 -10.73
N THR A 363 1.86 14.89 -10.89
CA THR A 363 1.27 15.78 -9.87
C THR A 363 -0.13 15.32 -9.50
N GLU A 364 -0.79 15.99 -8.57
CA GLU A 364 -2.17 15.64 -8.23
C GLU A 364 -3.08 15.82 -9.47
N ASP A 365 -3.93 14.84 -9.74
CA ASP A 365 -4.67 14.69 -11.01
C ASP A 365 -5.63 15.86 -11.33
N LEU A 366 -6.28 16.45 -10.31
CA LEU A 366 -7.13 17.63 -10.47
C LEU A 366 -6.29 18.91 -10.67
N ASP A 367 -5.02 18.93 -10.27
CA ASP A 367 -4.11 20.05 -10.54
C ASP A 367 -3.54 20.01 -11.97
N VAL A 368 -3.79 18.93 -12.73
CA VAL A 368 -3.35 18.79 -14.12
C VAL A 368 -4.26 19.59 -15.04
N VAL A 369 -3.70 20.63 -15.67
CA VAL A 369 -4.37 21.44 -16.68
C VAL A 369 -3.92 21.01 -18.07
N LEU A 370 -4.85 20.69 -18.97
CA LEU A 370 -4.54 20.43 -20.38
C LEU A 370 -4.08 21.71 -21.07
N THR A 371 -2.86 21.71 -21.61
CA THR A 371 -2.37 22.81 -22.44
C THR A 371 -2.84 22.66 -23.89
N ASP A 372 -2.84 23.74 -24.67
CA ASP A 372 -3.20 23.67 -26.10
C ASP A 372 -2.27 22.75 -26.91
N LYS A 373 -1.03 22.59 -26.45
CA LYS A 373 -0.09 21.60 -27.00
C LYS A 373 -0.54 20.17 -26.74
N ASP A 374 -1.10 19.89 -25.56
CA ASP A 374 -1.63 18.56 -25.22
C ASP A 374 -2.89 18.25 -26.04
N LYS A 375 -3.76 19.24 -26.25
CA LYS A 375 -4.94 19.10 -27.12
C LYS A 375 -4.55 18.82 -28.58
N ARG A 376 -3.54 19.53 -29.10
CA ARG A 376 -2.98 19.27 -30.46
C ARG A 376 -2.25 17.93 -30.56
N ALA A 377 -1.72 17.41 -29.46
CA ALA A 377 -1.11 16.08 -29.38
C ALA A 377 -2.13 14.93 -29.23
N GLY A 378 -3.44 15.23 -29.32
CA GLY A 378 -4.51 14.23 -29.31
C GLY A 378 -5.05 13.89 -27.92
N ALA A 379 -4.80 14.69 -26.88
CA ALA A 379 -5.41 14.48 -25.57
C ALA A 379 -6.94 14.64 -25.65
N LYS A 380 -7.69 13.55 -25.43
CA LYS A 380 -9.15 13.60 -25.39
C LYS A 380 -9.60 14.44 -24.19
N THR A 381 -10.47 15.41 -24.45
CA THR A 381 -10.97 16.34 -23.42
C THR A 381 -12.23 15.80 -22.75
N LYS A 382 -13.04 15.02 -23.46
CA LYS A 382 -14.23 14.35 -22.93
C LYS A 382 -13.95 12.87 -22.69
N ARG A 383 -14.47 12.35 -21.58
CA ARG A 383 -14.51 10.93 -21.29
C ARG A 383 -15.63 10.28 -22.11
N PRO A 384 -15.47 9.05 -22.64
CA PRO A 384 -16.59 8.29 -23.16
C PRO A 384 -17.64 8.09 -22.06
N VAL A 385 -18.93 8.15 -22.43
CA VAL A 385 -20.05 8.01 -21.50
C VAL A 385 -20.21 6.53 -21.15
N PRO A 386 -19.97 6.11 -19.89
CA PRO A 386 -20.19 4.72 -19.50
C PRO A 386 -21.69 4.44 -19.39
N SER A 387 -22.12 3.24 -19.78
CA SER A 387 -23.53 2.88 -19.76
C SER A 387 -23.99 2.51 -18.35
N LYS A 388 -24.98 3.24 -17.82
CA LYS A 388 -25.68 2.87 -16.57
C LYS A 388 -26.69 1.74 -16.80
N LEU A 389 -27.30 1.68 -17.99
CA LEU A 389 -28.31 0.69 -18.36
C LEU A 389 -27.73 -0.71 -18.58
N ALA A 390 -26.48 -0.80 -19.03
CA ALA A 390 -25.80 -2.08 -19.21
C ALA A 390 -25.28 -2.68 -17.90
N VAL A 391 -25.46 -2.01 -16.75
CA VAL A 391 -25.19 -2.60 -15.44
C VAL A 391 -26.34 -3.56 -15.08
N PRO A 392 -26.06 -4.83 -14.74
CA PRO A 392 -27.11 -5.78 -14.39
C PRO A 392 -27.92 -5.32 -13.17
N LEU A 393 -29.25 -5.47 -13.25
CA LEU A 393 -30.20 -5.15 -12.17
C LEU A 393 -30.08 -3.71 -11.62
N ASN A 394 -29.75 -2.75 -12.48
CA ASN A 394 -29.59 -1.35 -12.09
C ASN A 394 -30.90 -0.54 -12.13
N GLU A 395 -32.05 -1.20 -12.27
CA GLU A 395 -33.37 -0.54 -12.26
C GLU A 395 -33.75 -0.06 -10.84
N HIS A 396 -33.30 -0.77 -9.79
CA HIS A 396 -33.59 -0.47 -8.39
C HIS A 396 -32.32 -0.12 -7.60
N PRO A 397 -32.35 0.88 -6.70
CA PRO A 397 -31.22 1.23 -5.86
C PRO A 397 -30.71 0.02 -5.03
N GLY A 398 -29.41 -0.23 -5.08
CA GLY A 398 -28.76 -1.32 -4.34
C GLY A 398 -28.83 -2.71 -4.99
N ALA A 399 -29.77 -2.96 -5.90
CA ALA A 399 -29.91 -4.27 -6.56
C ALA A 399 -28.68 -4.63 -7.41
N ALA A 400 -28.14 -3.67 -8.17
CA ALA A 400 -26.89 -3.84 -8.92
C ALA A 400 -25.69 -4.15 -8.02
N GLU A 401 -25.61 -3.55 -6.84
CA GLU A 401 -24.51 -3.81 -5.89
C GLU A 401 -24.63 -5.22 -5.30
N MET A 402 -25.84 -5.61 -4.89
CA MET A 402 -26.12 -6.98 -4.45
C MET A 402 -25.76 -8.00 -5.53
N PHE A 403 -26.14 -7.74 -6.79
CA PHE A 403 -25.82 -8.59 -7.93
C PHE A 403 -24.32 -8.76 -8.14
N LEU A 404 -23.56 -7.66 -8.13
CA LEU A 404 -22.11 -7.71 -8.30
C LEU A 404 -21.44 -8.46 -7.14
N MET A 405 -21.93 -8.24 -5.92
CA MET A 405 -21.41 -8.89 -4.71
C MET A 405 -21.68 -10.39 -4.71
N THR A 406 -22.91 -10.82 -4.98
CA THR A 406 -23.29 -12.24 -5.01
C THR A 406 -22.56 -12.97 -6.13
N TRP A 407 -22.56 -12.42 -7.34
CA TRP A 407 -21.85 -13.02 -8.47
C TRP A 407 -20.36 -13.17 -8.14
N ASN A 408 -19.74 -12.12 -7.61
CA ASN A 408 -18.33 -12.16 -7.23
C ASN A 408 -18.08 -13.20 -6.14
N PHE A 409 -18.93 -13.30 -5.11
CA PHE A 409 -18.81 -14.32 -4.06
C PHE A 409 -18.86 -15.74 -4.64
N LEU A 410 -19.85 -16.03 -5.48
CA LEU A 410 -20.05 -17.36 -6.08
C LEU A 410 -18.88 -17.77 -6.97
N VAL A 411 -18.37 -16.85 -7.80
CA VAL A 411 -17.22 -17.11 -8.67
C VAL A 411 -15.92 -17.20 -7.88
N VAL A 412 -15.74 -16.36 -6.86
CA VAL A 412 -14.53 -16.35 -6.03
C VAL A 412 -14.41 -17.66 -5.26
N TYR A 413 -15.50 -18.06 -4.60
CA TYR A 413 -15.57 -19.20 -3.71
C TYR A 413 -16.12 -20.46 -4.38
N GLY A 414 -16.11 -20.53 -5.73
CA GLY A 414 -16.58 -21.70 -6.46
C GLY A 414 -15.84 -23.00 -6.13
N HIS A 415 -14.61 -22.93 -5.61
CA HIS A 415 -13.91 -24.12 -5.09
C HIS A 415 -14.53 -24.68 -3.80
N PRO A 416 -14.60 -23.93 -2.69
CA PRO A 416 -15.26 -24.41 -1.47
C PRO A 416 -16.77 -24.61 -1.63
N LEU A 417 -17.42 -23.94 -2.58
CA LEU A 417 -18.85 -24.14 -2.90
C LEU A 417 -19.11 -25.32 -3.84
N HIS A 418 -18.07 -25.98 -4.37
CA HIS A 418 -18.23 -27.05 -5.37
C HIS A 418 -19.04 -26.60 -6.61
N LEU A 419 -18.86 -25.34 -7.01
CA LEU A 419 -19.60 -24.69 -8.08
C LEU A 419 -18.69 -24.42 -9.28
N SER A 420 -19.12 -24.88 -10.45
CA SER A 420 -18.42 -24.60 -11.70
C SER A 420 -18.52 -23.13 -12.06
N THR A 421 -17.51 -22.59 -12.75
CA THR A 421 -17.50 -21.19 -13.16
C THR A 421 -18.59 -20.93 -14.21
N PHE A 422 -19.24 -19.79 -14.11
CA PHE A 422 -20.19 -19.24 -15.09
C PHE A 422 -19.90 -17.76 -15.31
N THR A 423 -20.38 -17.23 -16.42
CA THR A 423 -20.26 -15.82 -16.81
C THR A 423 -21.29 -14.96 -16.07
N MET A 424 -21.04 -13.65 -16.04
CA MET A 424 -21.99 -12.70 -15.48
C MET A 424 -23.29 -12.64 -16.27
N ASP A 425 -23.22 -12.78 -17.60
CA ASP A 425 -24.39 -12.80 -18.48
C ASP A 425 -25.29 -14.02 -18.19
N GLU A 426 -24.70 -15.19 -17.91
CA GLU A 426 -25.46 -16.40 -17.53
C GLU A 426 -26.18 -16.22 -16.19
N TYR A 427 -25.50 -15.63 -15.21
CA TYR A 427 -26.10 -15.36 -13.91
C TYR A 427 -27.23 -14.31 -13.99
N GLU A 428 -27.02 -13.26 -14.78
CA GLU A 428 -28.01 -12.23 -15.07
C GLU A 428 -29.26 -12.81 -15.74
N ALA A 429 -29.09 -13.70 -16.72
CA ALA A 429 -30.19 -14.36 -17.40
C ALA A 429 -30.92 -15.36 -16.48
N ALA A 430 -30.17 -16.10 -15.65
CA ALA A 430 -30.74 -17.02 -14.67
C ALA A 430 -31.62 -16.29 -13.64
N LEU A 431 -31.18 -15.15 -13.11
CA LEU A 431 -31.99 -14.34 -12.19
C LEU A 431 -33.26 -13.77 -12.82
N ARG A 432 -33.28 -13.58 -14.16
CA ARG A 432 -34.45 -13.12 -14.90
C ARG A 432 -35.33 -14.25 -15.43
N HIS A 433 -34.98 -15.51 -15.18
CA HIS A 433 -35.75 -16.66 -15.62
C HIS A 433 -37.15 -16.70 -14.97
N ARG A 434 -38.23 -16.78 -15.74
CA ARG A 434 -39.61 -16.72 -15.20
C ARG A 434 -40.43 -17.99 -15.37
N TYR A 435 -39.86 -19.02 -16.00
CA TYR A 435 -40.57 -20.24 -16.32
C TYR A 435 -40.40 -21.23 -15.17
N GLU A 436 -41.44 -22.02 -14.90
CA GLU A 436 -41.37 -23.14 -13.96
C GLU A 436 -40.82 -24.39 -14.67
N ASP A 437 -41.24 -24.60 -15.92
CA ASP A 437 -40.77 -25.68 -16.79
C ASP A 437 -40.28 -25.10 -18.13
N PRO A 438 -39.01 -25.34 -18.54
CA PRO A 438 -37.97 -26.08 -17.82
C PRO A 438 -37.34 -25.29 -16.66
N PRO A 439 -37.01 -25.94 -15.51
CA PRO A 439 -36.43 -25.27 -14.35
C PRO A 439 -34.99 -24.81 -14.59
N CYS A 440 -34.57 -23.76 -13.88
CA CYS A 440 -33.24 -23.20 -14.01
C CYS A 440 -32.20 -23.97 -13.17
N SER A 441 -31.46 -24.88 -13.81
CA SER A 441 -30.42 -25.71 -13.18
C SER A 441 -29.34 -24.88 -12.46
N LEU A 442 -28.93 -23.74 -13.03
CA LEU A 442 -27.93 -22.86 -12.43
C LEU A 442 -28.40 -22.29 -11.08
N LEU A 443 -29.65 -21.83 -10.98
CA LEU A 443 -30.19 -21.33 -9.72
C LEU A 443 -30.36 -22.43 -8.70
N ALA A 444 -30.85 -23.60 -9.11
CA ALA A 444 -30.98 -24.77 -8.23
C ALA A 444 -29.63 -25.18 -7.62
N GLU A 445 -28.55 -25.22 -8.42
CA GLU A 445 -27.20 -25.52 -7.93
C GLU A 445 -26.65 -24.43 -7.00
N ILE A 446 -26.82 -23.14 -7.33
CA ILE A 446 -26.38 -22.03 -6.48
C ILE A 446 -27.05 -22.10 -5.10
N HIS A 447 -28.37 -22.24 -5.05
CA HIS A 447 -29.08 -22.29 -3.77
C HIS A 447 -28.75 -23.57 -3.00
N SER A 448 -28.71 -24.72 -3.68
CA SER A 448 -28.40 -25.99 -3.02
C SER A 448 -27.02 -25.97 -2.36
N THR A 449 -26.00 -25.46 -3.06
CA THR A 449 -24.63 -25.37 -2.52
C THR A 449 -24.54 -24.41 -1.34
N LEU A 450 -25.21 -23.25 -1.41
CA LEU A 450 -25.30 -22.31 -0.27
C LEU A 450 -26.04 -22.94 0.91
N ILE A 451 -27.19 -23.57 0.69
CA ILE A 451 -27.96 -24.26 1.73
C ILE A 451 -27.10 -25.33 2.41
N TYR A 452 -26.40 -26.16 1.65
CA TYR A 452 -25.48 -27.16 2.21
C TYR A 452 -24.39 -26.55 3.08
N LEU A 453 -23.84 -25.42 2.65
CA LEU A 453 -22.83 -24.70 3.43
C LEU A 453 -23.41 -24.15 4.74
N LEU A 454 -24.61 -23.56 4.69
CA LEU A 454 -25.29 -22.94 5.82
C LEU A 454 -25.68 -23.95 6.91
N ARG A 455 -25.87 -25.25 6.59
CA ARG A 455 -26.04 -26.32 7.59
C ARG A 455 -24.93 -26.39 8.63
N THR A 456 -23.74 -25.89 8.29
CA THR A 456 -22.57 -25.88 9.17
C THR A 456 -22.43 -24.59 9.99
N VAL A 457 -23.22 -23.56 9.66
CA VAL A 457 -23.26 -22.28 10.35
C VAL A 457 -24.22 -22.40 11.53
N HIS A 458 -23.93 -21.72 12.63
CA HIS A 458 -24.80 -21.73 13.79
C HIS A 458 -26.11 -20.98 13.49
N PHE A 459 -27.24 -21.54 13.93
CA PHE A 459 -28.56 -20.94 13.82
C PHE A 459 -29.41 -21.24 15.04
N ASN A 460 -30.44 -20.42 15.23
CA ASN A 460 -31.50 -20.66 16.20
C ASN A 460 -32.78 -20.96 15.43
N ARG A 461 -33.59 -21.91 15.92
CA ARG A 461 -34.85 -22.22 15.24
C ARG A 461 -35.82 -21.05 15.34
N HIS A 462 -36.51 -20.76 14.24
CA HIS A 462 -37.56 -19.74 14.18
C HIS A 462 -37.08 -18.29 14.44
N THR A 463 -35.81 -17.99 14.22
CA THR A 463 -35.24 -16.64 14.36
C THR A 463 -36.04 -15.59 13.58
N ALA A 464 -36.45 -15.90 12.36
CA ALA A 464 -37.24 -15.00 11.52
C ALA A 464 -38.60 -14.69 12.13
N VAL A 465 -39.29 -15.69 12.70
CA VAL A 465 -40.59 -15.51 13.36
C VAL A 465 -40.45 -14.54 14.53
N LEU A 466 -39.47 -14.79 15.40
CA LEU A 466 -39.25 -13.97 16.59
C LEU A 466 -38.93 -12.52 16.20
N SER A 467 -38.02 -12.33 15.24
CA SER A 467 -37.64 -10.99 14.76
C SER A 467 -38.80 -10.25 14.08
N LEU A 468 -39.66 -10.97 13.36
CA LEU A 468 -40.86 -10.40 12.73
C LEU A 468 -41.91 -9.98 13.77
N MET A 469 -42.10 -10.78 14.83
CA MET A 469 -43.06 -10.47 15.91
C MET A 469 -42.62 -9.29 16.79
N GLU A 470 -41.31 -9.01 16.87
CA GLU A 470 -40.79 -7.82 17.56
C GLU A 470 -41.12 -6.50 16.84
N GLN A 471 -41.40 -6.56 15.53
CA GLN A 471 -41.84 -5.42 14.72
C GLN A 471 -43.37 -5.31 14.73
N ASP A 472 -43.94 -4.84 15.83
CA ASP A 472 -45.41 -4.77 15.96
C ASP A 472 -45.97 -3.38 15.61
N SER A 473 -46.62 -3.30 14.44
CA SER A 473 -48.00 -2.83 14.30
C SER A 473 -48.48 -3.09 12.85
N ASP A 474 -49.33 -4.10 12.68
CA ASP A 474 -50.13 -4.29 11.47
C ASP A 474 -51.12 -3.10 11.36
N THR A 475 -50.62 -1.99 10.82
CA THR A 475 -51.38 -0.81 10.43
C THR A 475 -51.91 -0.99 9.01
N ASP A 476 -52.92 -0.22 8.63
CA ASP A 476 -53.46 -0.29 7.26
C ASP A 476 -52.37 0.00 6.20
N GLU A 477 -51.39 0.86 6.52
CA GLU A 477 -50.25 1.16 5.65
C GLU A 477 -49.29 -0.04 5.52
N THR A 478 -48.93 -0.70 6.62
CA THR A 478 -48.03 -1.86 6.59
C THR A 478 -48.70 -3.07 5.95
N ILE A 479 -50.00 -3.30 6.19
CA ILE A 479 -50.76 -4.37 5.53
C ILE A 479 -50.76 -4.15 4.01
N ALA A 480 -50.98 -2.91 3.54
CA ALA A 480 -50.93 -2.59 2.12
C ALA A 480 -49.52 -2.77 1.52
N GLU A 481 -48.46 -2.41 2.25
CA GLU A 481 -47.06 -2.62 1.84
C GLU A 481 -46.74 -4.11 1.61
N TYR A 482 -47.30 -4.99 2.43
CA TYR A 482 -47.11 -6.45 2.36
C TYR A 482 -48.27 -7.17 1.66
N PHE A 483 -48.79 -6.56 0.58
CA PHE A 483 -49.75 -7.16 -0.35
C PHE A 483 -51.07 -7.63 0.27
N GLY A 484 -51.48 -7.04 1.39
CA GLY A 484 -52.71 -7.37 2.09
C GLY A 484 -52.59 -8.51 3.11
N ILE A 485 -51.39 -9.07 3.32
CA ILE A 485 -51.17 -10.20 4.23
C ILE A 485 -50.76 -9.72 5.62
N LYS A 486 -51.51 -10.16 6.64
CA LYS A 486 -51.20 -9.84 8.04
C LYS A 486 -50.03 -10.66 8.55
N LEU A 487 -49.35 -10.14 9.56
CA LEU A 487 -48.17 -10.81 10.13
C LEU A 487 -48.51 -12.20 10.69
N MET A 488 -49.67 -12.33 11.35
CA MET A 488 -50.13 -13.60 11.92
C MET A 488 -50.49 -14.64 10.85
N GLU A 489 -51.02 -14.20 9.70
CA GLU A 489 -51.32 -15.09 8.57
C GLU A 489 -50.01 -15.64 7.98
N LEU A 490 -49.03 -14.76 7.79
CA LEU A 490 -47.69 -15.12 7.32
C LEU A 490 -46.98 -16.10 8.26
N THR A 491 -46.93 -15.80 9.56
CA THR A 491 -46.23 -16.66 10.53
C THR A 491 -46.91 -18.01 10.71
N SER A 492 -48.25 -18.05 10.63
CA SER A 492 -49.00 -19.31 10.65
C SER A 492 -48.63 -20.20 9.47
N HIS A 493 -48.65 -19.68 8.24
CA HIS A 493 -48.37 -20.51 7.06
C HIS A 493 -46.87 -20.88 6.96
N MET A 494 -45.97 -20.00 7.38
CA MET A 494 -44.54 -20.28 7.44
C MET A 494 -44.18 -21.39 8.45
N ALA A 495 -45.03 -21.67 9.44
CA ALA A 495 -44.79 -22.74 10.41
C ALA A 495 -44.73 -24.12 9.75
N ASP A 496 -45.51 -24.33 8.70
CA ASP A 496 -45.66 -25.64 8.04
C ASP A 496 -44.59 -25.92 6.97
N ILE A 497 -43.84 -24.89 6.53
CA ILE A 497 -42.91 -24.97 5.40
C ILE A 497 -41.44 -24.92 5.87
N GLY A 498 -40.58 -25.64 5.14
CA GLY A 498 -39.12 -25.62 5.35
C GLY A 498 -38.65 -26.28 6.65
N ASN A 499 -39.46 -27.19 7.21
CA ASN A 499 -39.13 -27.91 8.44
C ASN A 499 -38.04 -28.96 8.20
N ASN A 500 -37.06 -29.05 9.11
CA ASN A 500 -35.91 -29.96 9.03
C ASN A 500 -35.06 -29.81 7.73
N TRP A 501 -35.01 -28.61 7.16
CA TRP A 501 -34.25 -28.30 5.94
C TRP A 501 -32.78 -28.71 6.02
N GLU A 502 -32.20 -28.75 7.23
CA GLU A 502 -30.81 -29.13 7.44
C GLU A 502 -30.54 -30.62 7.12
N ARG A 503 -31.59 -31.43 7.11
CA ARG A 503 -31.55 -32.87 6.80
C ARG A 503 -32.05 -33.20 5.40
N ALA A 504 -32.69 -32.26 4.70
CA ALA A 504 -33.24 -32.49 3.38
C ALA A 504 -32.13 -32.88 2.37
N PRO A 505 -32.25 -34.02 1.65
CA PRO A 505 -31.26 -34.41 0.66
C PRO A 505 -31.52 -33.71 -0.69
N LEU A 506 -30.71 -32.72 -1.05
CA LEU A 506 -30.78 -32.05 -2.36
C LEU A 506 -29.85 -32.75 -3.35
N ARG A 507 -30.28 -33.91 -3.87
CA ARG A 507 -29.43 -34.77 -4.73
C ARG A 507 -29.32 -34.23 -6.14
N LEU A 508 -28.14 -34.35 -6.75
CA LEU A 508 -27.93 -33.99 -8.16
C LEU A 508 -28.72 -34.90 -9.12
N SER A 509 -28.95 -36.17 -8.75
CA SER A 509 -29.72 -37.14 -9.55
C SER A 509 -31.20 -36.82 -9.66
N GLU A 510 -31.70 -35.96 -8.76
CA GLU A 510 -33.11 -35.54 -8.67
C GLU A 510 -33.23 -34.05 -9.03
N ASP A 511 -32.29 -33.51 -9.81
CA ASP A 511 -32.25 -32.10 -10.22
C ASP A 511 -32.38 -31.10 -9.05
N ARG A 512 -31.86 -31.49 -7.88
CA ARG A 512 -31.95 -30.73 -6.61
C ARG A 512 -33.38 -30.44 -6.15
N ALA A 513 -34.35 -31.29 -6.49
CA ALA A 513 -35.74 -31.14 -6.07
C ALA A 513 -35.88 -30.80 -4.57
N GLY A 514 -36.76 -29.84 -4.25
CA GLY A 514 -37.04 -29.41 -2.87
C GLY A 514 -36.06 -28.39 -2.28
N TRP A 515 -35.19 -27.78 -3.11
CA TRP A 515 -34.29 -26.72 -2.65
C TRP A 515 -35.05 -25.44 -2.28
N GLU A 516 -36.20 -25.18 -2.90
CA GLU A 516 -37.05 -24.01 -2.64
C GLU A 516 -37.69 -24.06 -1.25
N GLU A 517 -38.15 -25.24 -0.82
CA GLU A 517 -38.62 -25.45 0.56
C GLU A 517 -37.48 -25.32 1.57
N SER A 518 -36.32 -25.91 1.23
CA SER A 518 -35.13 -25.84 2.08
C SER A 518 -34.62 -24.41 2.21
N LEU A 519 -34.79 -23.58 1.17
CA LEU A 519 -34.51 -22.15 1.21
C LEU A 519 -35.39 -21.43 2.24
N VAL A 520 -36.71 -21.67 2.23
CA VAL A 520 -37.61 -21.08 3.22
C VAL A 520 -37.23 -21.50 4.64
N GLY A 521 -36.89 -22.77 4.85
CA GLY A 521 -36.37 -23.25 6.13
C GLY A 521 -35.10 -22.54 6.58
N CYS A 522 -34.17 -22.34 5.65
CA CYS A 522 -32.92 -21.63 5.90
C CYS A 522 -33.16 -20.16 6.29
N LEU A 523 -34.04 -19.45 5.57
CA LEU A 523 -34.45 -18.09 5.93
C LEU A 523 -35.12 -18.05 7.30
N LYS A 524 -35.98 -19.03 7.62
CA LYS A 524 -36.70 -19.11 8.91
C LYS A 524 -35.75 -19.18 10.11
N ASP A 525 -34.63 -19.88 9.97
CA ASP A 525 -33.71 -20.16 11.07
C ASP A 525 -32.53 -19.17 11.17
N HIS A 526 -32.09 -18.59 10.05
CA HIS A 526 -30.95 -17.65 10.05
C HIS A 526 -31.36 -16.18 10.01
N ALA A 527 -32.49 -15.82 9.40
CA ALA A 527 -32.77 -14.42 9.05
C ALA A 527 -33.44 -13.64 10.19
N THR A 528 -33.10 -12.35 10.25
CA THR A 528 -33.77 -11.33 11.06
C THR A 528 -34.13 -10.15 10.16
N VAL A 529 -35.04 -9.27 10.58
CA VAL A 529 -35.37 -8.08 9.78
C VAL A 529 -34.20 -7.10 9.70
N GLU A 530 -33.29 -7.11 10.68
CA GLU A 530 -32.06 -6.32 10.63
C GLU A 530 -31.05 -6.85 9.61
N SER A 531 -30.86 -8.18 9.55
CA SER A 531 -29.90 -8.82 8.63
C SER A 531 -30.45 -8.97 7.21
N PHE A 532 -31.77 -9.12 7.07
CA PHE A 532 -32.46 -9.21 5.80
C PHE A 532 -33.71 -8.31 5.80
N PRO A 533 -33.58 -7.02 5.46
CA PRO A 533 -34.70 -6.07 5.48
C PRO A 533 -35.88 -6.46 4.57
N ALA A 534 -35.62 -7.22 3.50
CA ALA A 534 -36.66 -7.70 2.59
C ALA A 534 -37.37 -8.98 3.09
N LEU A 535 -37.07 -9.48 4.31
CA LEU A 535 -37.55 -10.75 4.85
C LEU A 535 -39.07 -10.89 4.78
N ARG A 536 -39.84 -9.94 5.34
CA ARG A 536 -41.31 -10.01 5.34
C ARG A 536 -41.86 -9.99 3.91
N ARG A 537 -41.37 -9.09 3.06
CA ARG A 537 -41.78 -8.97 1.65
C ARG A 537 -41.54 -10.26 0.86
N VAL A 538 -40.34 -10.82 0.98
CA VAL A 538 -39.92 -12.01 0.24
C VAL A 538 -40.69 -13.24 0.68
N LEU A 539 -40.81 -13.47 2.00
CA LEU A 539 -41.59 -14.61 2.51
C LEU A 539 -43.05 -14.51 2.11
N THR A 540 -43.65 -13.32 2.15
CA THR A 540 -45.04 -13.12 1.72
C THR A 540 -45.23 -13.49 0.24
N ARG A 541 -44.32 -13.05 -0.64
CA ARG A 541 -44.37 -13.38 -2.08
C ARG A 541 -44.11 -14.85 -2.38
N LEU A 542 -43.27 -15.52 -1.58
CA LEU A 542 -42.98 -16.96 -1.72
C LEU A 542 -44.14 -17.85 -1.26
N LEU A 543 -44.95 -17.38 -0.30
CA LEU A 543 -45.91 -18.21 0.43
C LEU A 543 -47.38 -17.94 0.09
N PHE A 544 -47.73 -16.85 -0.59
CA PHE A 544 -49.13 -16.49 -0.89
C PHE A 544 -49.34 -16.08 -2.33
N ALA A 545 -50.25 -16.72 -3.05
CA ALA A 545 -50.59 -16.43 -4.44
C ALA A 545 -51.73 -15.41 -4.57
N PRO A 546 -51.83 -14.71 -5.72
CA PRO A 546 -53.03 -13.93 -6.04
C PRO A 546 -54.25 -14.85 -6.21
N ASP A 547 -55.46 -14.33 -6.00
CA ASP A 547 -56.69 -15.08 -6.30
C ASP A 547 -56.83 -15.31 -7.80
N VAL A 548 -57.29 -16.51 -8.18
CA VAL A 548 -57.38 -16.96 -9.58
C VAL A 548 -58.47 -16.23 -10.38
N ASP A 549 -59.38 -15.49 -9.71
CA ASP A 549 -60.60 -14.93 -10.29
C ASP A 549 -60.52 -13.45 -10.76
N VAL A 550 -59.34 -12.83 -10.83
CA VAL A 550 -59.24 -11.38 -11.16
C VAL A 550 -58.81 -11.05 -12.59
N ASP A 551 -58.40 -12.01 -13.44
CA ASP A 551 -57.95 -11.68 -14.81
C ASP A 551 -58.55 -12.59 -15.90
N ALA A 552 -59.78 -12.27 -16.32
CA ALA A 552 -60.25 -12.63 -17.65
C ALA A 552 -60.99 -11.51 -18.39
N ASP A 553 -61.48 -10.44 -17.73
CA ASP A 553 -62.32 -9.46 -18.44
C ASP A 553 -62.35 -8.08 -17.76
N ALA A 554 -61.32 -7.25 -17.97
CA ALA A 554 -61.45 -5.79 -17.82
C ALA A 554 -60.27 -5.04 -18.46
N SER A 555 -60.42 -4.69 -19.74
CA SER A 555 -59.75 -3.52 -20.31
C SER A 555 -60.17 -2.26 -19.55
N ASN A 556 -59.30 -1.69 -18.72
CA ASN A 556 -59.46 -0.34 -18.22
C ASN A 556 -58.41 0.60 -18.84
N ASP A 557 -58.92 1.70 -19.36
CA ASP A 557 -58.32 2.72 -20.23
C ASP A 557 -57.39 3.72 -19.51
N ASP A 558 -56.92 3.42 -18.29
CA ASP A 558 -56.21 4.41 -17.47
C ASP A 558 -54.82 3.99 -17.00
N GLY A 559 -54.06 3.24 -17.81
CA GLY A 559 -52.58 3.18 -17.81
C GLY A 559 -51.80 2.88 -16.52
N THR A 560 -52.44 2.75 -15.36
CA THR A 560 -51.81 2.54 -14.06
C THR A 560 -51.95 1.07 -13.69
N PRO A 561 -50.85 0.31 -13.60
CA PRO A 561 -50.92 -1.08 -13.15
C PRO A 561 -51.42 -1.12 -11.69
N ARG A 562 -52.51 -1.87 -11.45
CA ARG A 562 -53.05 -2.13 -10.11
C ARG A 562 -52.00 -2.94 -9.31
N PRO A 563 -51.77 -2.65 -8.01
CA PRO A 563 -50.85 -3.45 -7.20
C PRO A 563 -51.35 -4.90 -7.15
N THR A 564 -50.46 -5.86 -7.41
CA THR A 564 -50.75 -7.30 -7.29
C THR A 564 -51.10 -7.60 -5.84
N SER A 565 -52.38 -7.71 -5.52
CA SER A 565 -52.86 -8.14 -4.19
C SER A 565 -52.63 -9.64 -4.06
N LEU A 566 -52.02 -10.08 -2.97
CA LEU A 566 -51.93 -11.50 -2.63
C LEU A 566 -53.11 -11.85 -1.73
N SER A 567 -53.54 -13.10 -1.77
CA SER A 567 -54.71 -13.56 -1.01
C SER A 567 -54.28 -14.38 0.20
N PRO A 568 -54.71 -14.02 1.43
CA PRO A 568 -54.51 -14.85 2.61
C PRO A 568 -55.13 -16.25 2.47
N ASN A 569 -56.15 -16.39 1.62
CA ASN A 569 -56.88 -17.63 1.39
C ASN A 569 -56.26 -18.52 0.31
N ASN A 570 -55.19 -18.06 -0.36
CA ASN A 570 -54.49 -18.80 -1.40
C ASN A 570 -53.01 -19.04 -1.04
N PRO A 571 -52.71 -19.88 -0.03
CA PRO A 571 -51.35 -20.29 0.28
C PRO A 571 -50.73 -21.04 -0.91
N ALA A 572 -49.48 -20.71 -1.24
CA ALA A 572 -48.77 -21.24 -2.41
C ALA A 572 -47.44 -21.88 -2.02
N HIS A 573 -47.01 -22.84 -2.84
CA HIS A 573 -45.77 -23.54 -2.57
C HIS A 573 -44.54 -22.74 -3.07
N PRO A 574 -43.40 -22.71 -2.36
CA PRO A 574 -42.22 -21.97 -2.78
C PRO A 574 -41.72 -22.30 -4.19
N SER A 575 -41.87 -23.56 -4.64
CA SER A 575 -41.46 -24.00 -5.99
C SER A 575 -42.24 -23.30 -7.11
N GLU A 576 -43.51 -23.01 -6.90
CA GLU A 576 -44.39 -22.34 -7.87
C GLU A 576 -44.11 -20.83 -7.92
N ARG A 577 -43.56 -20.27 -6.83
CA ARG A 577 -43.51 -18.82 -6.60
C ARG A 577 -42.13 -18.22 -6.71
N TYR A 578 -41.08 -19.01 -6.52
CA TYR A 578 -39.71 -18.54 -6.62
C TYR A 578 -39.43 -17.90 -8.00
N TYR A 579 -39.86 -18.53 -9.10
CA TYR A 579 -39.70 -18.01 -10.46
C TYR A 579 -40.62 -16.83 -10.80
N GLN A 580 -41.58 -16.51 -9.93
CA GLN A 580 -42.42 -15.31 -10.04
C GLN A 580 -41.87 -14.14 -9.22
N LEU A 581 -40.89 -14.39 -8.34
CA LEU A 581 -40.22 -13.31 -7.60
C LEU A 581 -39.54 -12.35 -8.58
N PRO A 582 -39.61 -11.04 -8.34
CA PRO A 582 -38.80 -10.09 -9.08
C PRO A 582 -37.29 -10.36 -8.91
N PRO A 583 -36.47 -10.07 -9.93
CA PRO A 583 -35.02 -10.33 -9.87
C PRO A 583 -34.32 -9.66 -8.69
N GLU A 584 -34.81 -8.49 -8.24
CA GLU A 584 -34.30 -7.75 -7.09
C GLU A 584 -34.50 -8.50 -5.76
N ASP A 585 -35.59 -9.25 -5.62
CA ASP A 585 -35.85 -10.07 -4.43
C ASP A 585 -34.99 -11.35 -4.47
N ARG A 586 -34.83 -11.96 -5.64
CA ARG A 586 -33.96 -13.16 -5.79
C ARG A 586 -32.51 -12.84 -5.49
N VAL A 587 -32.01 -11.70 -5.98
CA VAL A 587 -30.64 -11.28 -5.68
C VAL A 587 -30.49 -10.88 -4.22
N ALA A 588 -31.53 -10.31 -3.59
CA ALA A 588 -31.51 -10.01 -2.15
C ALA A 588 -31.45 -11.29 -1.30
N ILE A 589 -32.20 -12.35 -1.67
CA ILE A 589 -32.08 -13.68 -1.06
C ILE A 589 -30.64 -14.18 -1.17
N LEU A 590 -30.08 -14.19 -2.38
CA LEU A 590 -28.72 -14.68 -2.60
C LEU A 590 -27.68 -13.83 -1.85
N ALA A 591 -27.85 -12.50 -1.79
CA ALA A 591 -26.96 -11.61 -1.06
C ALA A 591 -26.93 -11.94 0.42
N TYR A 592 -28.12 -12.16 1.00
CA TYR A 592 -28.26 -12.59 2.38
C TYR A 592 -27.60 -13.97 2.62
N LEU A 593 -27.88 -14.97 1.77
CA LEU A 593 -27.27 -16.30 1.91
C LEU A 593 -25.74 -16.25 1.78
N CYS A 594 -25.22 -15.43 0.87
CA CYS A 594 -23.77 -15.22 0.73
C CYS A 594 -23.17 -14.57 1.97
N ASP A 595 -23.83 -13.57 2.58
CA ASP A 595 -23.36 -12.92 3.80
C ASP A 595 -23.26 -13.90 4.97
N VAL A 596 -24.29 -14.73 5.17
CA VAL A 596 -24.25 -15.80 6.17
C VAL A 596 -23.17 -16.83 5.83
N ALA A 597 -23.02 -17.20 4.55
CA ALA A 597 -22.04 -18.18 4.08
C ALA A 597 -20.58 -17.75 4.35
N VAL A 598 -20.27 -16.45 4.38
CA VAL A 598 -18.93 -15.93 4.71
C VAL A 598 -18.46 -16.43 6.08
N SER A 599 -19.39 -16.60 7.04
CA SER A 599 -19.08 -17.07 8.40
C SER A 599 -18.81 -18.58 8.50
N SER A 600 -18.94 -19.32 7.40
CA SER A 600 -18.77 -20.77 7.38
C SER A 600 -17.31 -21.19 7.51
N LYS A 601 -17.09 -22.34 8.16
CA LYS A 601 -15.74 -22.92 8.35
C LYS A 601 -15.04 -23.22 7.02
N ALA A 602 -15.78 -23.65 6.00
CA ALA A 602 -15.20 -23.99 4.70
C ALA A 602 -14.65 -22.76 3.97
N ILE A 603 -15.37 -21.63 4.02
CA ILE A 603 -14.90 -20.37 3.43
C ILE A 603 -13.69 -19.83 4.20
N HIS A 604 -13.74 -19.82 5.54
CA HIS A 604 -12.60 -19.39 6.36
C HIS A 604 -11.34 -20.23 6.10
N ALA A 605 -11.45 -21.56 6.07
CA ALA A 605 -10.33 -22.45 5.75
C ALA A 605 -9.75 -22.19 4.35
N TYR A 606 -10.61 -21.89 3.37
CA TYR A 606 -10.16 -21.54 2.02
C TYR A 606 -9.45 -20.17 1.98
N MET A 607 -9.92 -19.18 2.75
CA MET A 607 -9.24 -17.88 2.87
C MET A 607 -7.84 -18.02 3.48
N GLU A 608 -7.70 -18.83 4.54
CA GLU A 608 -6.39 -19.14 5.15
C GLU A 608 -5.44 -19.81 4.14
N LEU A 609 -5.92 -20.80 3.39
CA LEU A 609 -5.15 -21.43 2.32
C LEU A 609 -4.69 -20.42 1.25
N CYS A 610 -5.57 -19.49 0.85
CA CYS A 610 -5.21 -18.43 -0.09
C CYS A 610 -4.11 -17.51 0.47
N GLU A 611 -4.15 -17.18 1.77
CA GLU A 611 -3.13 -16.34 2.41
C GLU A 611 -1.76 -17.02 2.48
N GLU A 612 -1.74 -18.32 2.78
CA GLU A 612 -0.54 -19.15 2.77
C GLU A 612 0.08 -19.20 1.36
N GLN A 613 -0.73 -19.49 0.35
CA GLN A 613 -0.30 -19.52 -1.06
C GLN A 613 0.20 -18.16 -1.55
N LEU A 614 -0.47 -17.06 -1.18
CA LEU A 614 0.03 -15.71 -1.50
C LEU A 614 1.40 -15.43 -0.87
N THR A 615 1.63 -15.93 0.35
CA THR A 615 2.93 -15.78 1.01
C THR A 615 4.02 -16.58 0.31
N ALA A 616 3.71 -17.78 -0.18
CA ALA A 616 4.61 -18.57 -1.01
C ALA A 616 4.91 -17.87 -2.36
N LEU A 617 3.89 -17.39 -3.07
CA LEU A 617 4.05 -16.67 -4.34
C LEU A 617 4.84 -15.36 -4.18
N ARG A 618 4.76 -14.67 -3.04
CA ARG A 618 5.61 -13.49 -2.77
C ARG A 618 7.09 -13.86 -2.69
N LYS A 619 7.41 -14.99 -2.07
CA LYS A 619 8.81 -15.49 -1.99
C LYS A 619 9.29 -15.90 -3.37
N GLU A 620 8.48 -16.66 -4.11
CA GLU A 620 8.81 -17.07 -5.48
C GLU A 620 8.98 -15.85 -6.41
N LYS A 621 8.09 -14.85 -6.32
CA LYS A 621 8.21 -13.61 -7.09
C LYS A 621 9.52 -12.88 -6.82
N ILE A 622 9.98 -12.83 -5.56
CA ILE A 622 11.25 -12.20 -5.20
C ILE A 622 12.42 -12.98 -5.80
N GLU A 623 12.39 -14.31 -5.71
CA GLU A 623 13.42 -15.19 -6.27
C GLU A 623 13.52 -15.08 -7.79
N VAL A 624 12.40 -15.20 -8.50
CA VAL A 624 12.34 -15.05 -9.97
C VAL A 624 12.82 -13.68 -10.41
N ASN A 625 12.45 -12.61 -9.70
CA ASN A 625 12.96 -11.26 -9.99
C ASN A 625 14.47 -11.13 -9.72
N ARG A 626 15.00 -11.82 -8.70
CA ARG A 626 16.44 -11.84 -8.43
C ARG A 626 17.19 -12.52 -9.56
N SER A 627 16.77 -13.71 -9.99
CA SER A 627 17.38 -14.44 -11.10
C SER A 627 17.25 -13.68 -12.42
N ARG A 628 16.09 -13.05 -12.68
CA ARG A 628 15.89 -12.20 -13.87
C ARG A 628 16.87 -11.04 -13.89
N LYS A 629 17.05 -10.37 -12.74
CA LYS A 629 18.01 -9.27 -12.63
C LYS A 629 19.45 -9.75 -12.82
N GLN A 630 19.82 -10.92 -12.30
CA GLN A 630 21.15 -11.52 -12.49
C GLN A 630 21.45 -11.78 -13.96
N HIS A 631 20.54 -12.43 -14.70
CA HIS A 631 20.76 -12.68 -16.14
C HIS A 631 20.78 -11.40 -16.98
N ILE A 632 20.02 -10.36 -16.60
CA ILE A 632 20.10 -9.04 -17.24
C ILE A 632 21.47 -8.40 -16.98
N GLU A 633 21.98 -8.45 -15.75
CA GLU A 633 23.30 -7.91 -15.39
C GLU A 633 24.44 -8.66 -16.10
N GLU A 634 24.35 -9.99 -16.21
CA GLU A 634 25.28 -10.83 -16.98
C GLU A 634 25.27 -10.45 -18.46
N ARG A 635 24.07 -10.31 -19.05
CA ARG A 635 23.91 -9.89 -20.44
C ARG A 635 24.48 -8.50 -20.69
N ASP A 636 24.19 -7.55 -19.81
CA ASP A 636 24.67 -6.17 -19.93
C ASP A 636 26.20 -6.09 -19.76
N THR A 637 26.80 -6.98 -18.95
CA THR A 637 28.25 -7.12 -18.80
C THR A 637 28.88 -7.60 -20.11
N ILE A 638 28.32 -8.64 -20.75
CA ILE A 638 28.79 -9.14 -22.05
C ILE A 638 28.68 -8.05 -23.14
N ILE A 639 27.56 -7.32 -23.18
CA ILE A 639 27.37 -6.20 -24.11
C ILE A 639 28.43 -5.11 -23.88
N LYS A 640 28.74 -4.80 -22.63
CA LYS A 640 29.76 -3.80 -22.26
C LYS A 640 31.17 -4.26 -22.66
N GLU A 641 31.49 -5.54 -22.48
CA GLU A 641 32.76 -6.14 -22.91
C GLU A 641 32.91 -6.15 -24.44
N GLN A 642 31.84 -6.46 -25.18
CA GLN A 642 31.83 -6.38 -26.64
C GLN A 642 32.07 -4.95 -27.15
N LYS A 643 31.42 -3.95 -26.52
CA LYS A 643 31.63 -2.53 -26.83
C LYS A 643 33.05 -2.07 -26.49
N ALA A 644 33.62 -2.52 -25.37
CA ALA A 644 34.98 -2.19 -24.97
C ALA A 644 36.04 -2.80 -25.91
N ASN A 645 35.76 -3.98 -26.48
CA ASN A 645 36.63 -4.66 -27.44
C ASN A 645 36.51 -4.11 -28.88
N GLY A 646 35.71 -3.07 -29.12
CA GLY A 646 35.59 -2.40 -30.41
C GLY A 646 34.83 -3.20 -31.48
N ASN A 647 34.11 -4.26 -31.11
CA ASN A 647 33.32 -5.08 -32.02
C ASN A 647 31.91 -4.47 -32.20
N ASN A 648 31.82 -3.30 -32.85
CA ASN A 648 30.53 -2.80 -33.37
C ASN A 648 30.29 -3.39 -34.76
N ALA A 649 29.74 -4.61 -34.83
CA ALA A 649 29.07 -5.07 -36.04
C ALA A 649 27.57 -4.79 -35.87
N THR A 650 27.11 -3.68 -36.43
CA THR A 650 25.67 -3.46 -36.69
C THR A 650 25.21 -4.53 -37.68
N PRO A 651 24.13 -5.28 -37.41
CA PRO A 651 23.51 -6.12 -38.43
C PRO A 651 22.85 -5.17 -39.43
N ALA A 652 23.50 -4.96 -40.58
CA ALA A 652 22.82 -4.41 -41.74
C ALA A 652 21.94 -5.50 -42.34
N ASP A 653 20.68 -5.14 -42.51
CA ASP A 653 19.59 -5.95 -43.02
C ASP A 653 19.84 -6.42 -44.48
N GLY A 654 19.45 -7.65 -44.79
CA GLY A 654 19.04 -8.06 -46.15
C GLY A 654 20.09 -8.25 -47.26
N THR A 655 21.14 -9.06 -47.09
CA THR A 655 21.84 -9.66 -48.26
C THR A 655 21.98 -11.17 -48.09
N PRO A 656 21.54 -12.00 -49.07
CA PRO A 656 21.63 -13.45 -48.96
C PRO A 656 23.11 -13.87 -48.90
N ALA A 657 23.40 -14.87 -48.07
CA ALA A 657 24.72 -15.46 -47.96
C ALA A 657 25.26 -15.83 -49.37
N PRO A 658 26.49 -15.42 -49.74
CA PRO A 658 27.15 -16.08 -50.85
C PRO A 658 27.52 -17.48 -50.36
N ASP A 659 26.89 -18.46 -50.99
CA ASP A 659 27.27 -19.85 -50.95
C ASP A 659 28.76 -19.97 -51.27
N LEU A 660 29.53 -20.56 -50.35
CA LEU A 660 30.95 -20.86 -50.53
C LEU A 660 31.13 -22.38 -50.52
N SER A 661 30.37 -23.06 -51.37
CA SER A 661 30.88 -24.20 -52.11
C SER A 661 31.53 -23.70 -53.41
N GLU A 662 32.84 -23.95 -53.53
CA GLU A 662 33.72 -23.82 -54.70
C GLU A 662 34.85 -22.82 -54.47
N LEU A 663 36.03 -23.34 -54.15
CA LEU A 663 37.24 -23.09 -54.94
C LEU A 663 38.22 -24.24 -54.69
N SER A 664 38.20 -25.11 -55.69
CA SER A 664 38.96 -26.31 -55.99
C SER A 664 40.42 -26.33 -55.55
N ASP A 665 40.80 -27.48 -55.01
CA ASP A 665 42.14 -28.05 -55.06
C ASP A 665 42.58 -28.23 -56.53
N GLY A 666 43.87 -28.05 -56.83
CA GLY A 666 44.40 -28.07 -58.19
C GLY A 666 45.93 -28.02 -58.19
N SER A 667 46.54 -29.21 -58.23
CA SER A 667 47.96 -29.46 -58.42
C SER A 667 48.38 -29.49 -59.91
N GLU A 668 49.70 -29.34 -60.13
CA GLU A 668 50.48 -29.54 -61.39
C GLU A 668 50.43 -28.43 -62.46
N ALA A 669 51.44 -28.11 -63.28
CA ALA A 669 52.90 -28.31 -63.29
C ALA A 669 53.45 -27.46 -64.47
N SER A 670 54.73 -27.03 -64.39
CA SER A 670 55.70 -26.80 -65.50
C SER A 670 56.32 -25.40 -65.60
N ALA A 671 57.60 -25.29 -65.21
CA ALA A 671 58.73 -24.83 -66.04
C ALA A 671 60.01 -24.68 -65.19
N LYS A 672 61.02 -25.51 -65.45
CA LYS A 672 62.43 -25.39 -65.01
C LYS A 672 63.20 -24.51 -66.01
N PRO A 673 64.50 -24.19 -65.80
CA PRO A 673 65.23 -23.76 -64.61
C PRO A 673 66.13 -22.53 -64.93
N ASN A 674 67.04 -22.19 -64.01
CA ASN A 674 68.18 -21.26 -64.12
C ASN A 674 67.97 -19.78 -63.77
N GLY A 675 68.56 -19.42 -62.63
CA GLY A 675 68.83 -18.06 -62.22
C GLY A 675 69.20 -18.02 -60.75
N LYS A 676 70.47 -18.25 -60.41
CA LYS A 676 71.01 -18.00 -59.07
C LYS A 676 70.77 -16.53 -58.71
N SER A 677 69.87 -16.24 -57.77
CA SER A 677 69.98 -15.05 -56.93
C SER A 677 69.50 -15.33 -55.51
N LYS A 678 70.47 -15.23 -54.61
CA LYS A 678 70.41 -15.23 -53.15
C LYS A 678 69.14 -14.55 -52.59
N GLY A 679 68.49 -15.22 -51.65
CA GLY A 679 67.73 -14.64 -50.55
C GLY A 679 66.33 -14.11 -50.90
N LYS A 680 65.28 -14.90 -50.61
CA LYS A 680 64.05 -14.27 -50.10
C LYS A 680 64.49 -13.46 -48.89
N THR A 681 64.45 -12.14 -48.98
CA THR A 681 64.83 -11.27 -47.86
C THR A 681 64.04 -11.69 -46.63
N LEU A 682 64.68 -11.68 -45.45
CA LEU A 682 64.02 -11.92 -44.16
C LEU A 682 62.72 -11.11 -44.03
N ALA A 683 62.67 -9.93 -44.67
CA ALA A 683 61.51 -9.05 -44.79
C ALA A 683 60.27 -9.73 -45.40
N GLN A 684 60.39 -10.45 -46.52
CA GLN A 684 59.22 -11.01 -47.22
C GLN A 684 58.65 -12.26 -46.52
N LYS A 685 59.50 -13.04 -45.85
CA LYS A 685 59.07 -14.15 -44.96
C LYS A 685 58.40 -13.63 -43.69
N ALA A 686 58.95 -12.57 -43.09
CA ALA A 686 58.37 -11.89 -41.93
C ALA A 686 57.01 -11.27 -42.25
N GLN A 687 56.84 -10.69 -43.45
CA GLN A 687 55.58 -10.11 -43.90
C GLN A 687 54.48 -11.16 -44.09
N ASN A 688 54.80 -12.33 -44.66
CA ASN A 688 53.85 -13.44 -44.79
C ASN A 688 53.49 -14.09 -43.45
N GLN A 689 54.45 -14.22 -42.51
CA GLN A 689 54.17 -14.66 -41.14
C GLN A 689 53.31 -13.65 -40.37
N ALA A 690 53.54 -12.35 -40.55
CA ALA A 690 52.72 -11.30 -39.96
C ALA A 690 51.28 -11.34 -40.50
N HIS A 691 51.10 -11.51 -41.82
CA HIS A 691 49.77 -11.66 -42.43
C HIS A 691 49.04 -12.94 -41.97
N ALA A 692 49.75 -14.06 -41.82
CA ALA A 692 49.18 -15.30 -41.28
C ALA A 692 48.72 -15.13 -39.83
N LYS A 693 49.56 -14.51 -38.98
CA LYS A 693 49.25 -14.20 -37.58
C LYS A 693 48.08 -13.21 -37.45
N GLN A 694 47.96 -12.26 -38.37
CA GLN A 694 46.85 -11.31 -38.43
C GLN A 694 45.52 -11.98 -38.84
N ARG A 695 45.54 -12.91 -39.80
CA ARG A 695 44.38 -13.72 -40.18
C ARG A 695 43.93 -14.66 -39.07
N GLU A 696 44.87 -15.27 -38.35
CA GLU A 696 44.57 -16.12 -37.20
C GLU A 696 43.97 -15.31 -36.03
N ALA A 697 44.52 -14.12 -35.75
CA ALA A 697 43.97 -13.19 -34.77
C ALA A 697 42.56 -12.67 -35.16
N ALA A 698 42.31 -12.44 -36.45
CA ALA A 698 40.99 -12.06 -36.95
C ALA A 698 39.96 -13.20 -36.78
N ARG A 699 40.32 -14.43 -37.14
CA ARG A 699 39.47 -15.63 -36.93
C ARG A 699 39.21 -15.89 -35.43
N ALA A 700 40.20 -15.65 -34.57
CA ALA A 700 40.03 -15.78 -33.12
C ALA A 700 39.07 -14.72 -32.55
N LYS A 701 39.16 -13.46 -33.03
CA LYS A 701 38.22 -12.39 -32.66
C LYS A 701 36.80 -12.66 -33.14
N GLU A 702 36.64 -13.16 -34.36
CA GLU A 702 35.33 -13.54 -34.92
C GLU A 702 34.69 -14.71 -34.16
N LYS A 703 35.48 -15.74 -33.82
CA LYS A 703 35.01 -16.87 -33.00
C LYS A 703 34.60 -16.42 -31.59
N SER A 704 35.35 -15.50 -30.97
CA SER A 704 35.00 -14.91 -29.67
C SER A 704 33.74 -14.06 -29.74
N ALA A 705 33.56 -13.24 -30.78
CA ALA A 705 32.36 -12.45 -30.99
C ALA A 705 31.11 -13.33 -31.20
N LYS A 706 31.23 -14.41 -31.99
CA LYS A 706 30.15 -15.38 -32.21
C LYS A 706 29.76 -16.13 -30.93
N ALA A 707 30.73 -16.50 -30.09
CA ALA A 707 30.48 -17.12 -28.80
C ALA A 707 29.76 -16.17 -27.82
N ALA A 708 30.20 -14.91 -27.75
CA ALA A 708 29.55 -13.90 -26.90
C ALA A 708 28.13 -13.56 -27.36
N LEU A 709 27.85 -13.57 -28.67
CA LEU A 709 26.50 -13.39 -29.21
C LEU A 709 25.60 -14.61 -28.95
N ALA A 710 26.14 -15.83 -29.01
CA ALA A 710 25.41 -17.04 -28.62
C ALA A 710 25.04 -17.02 -27.12
N GLU A 711 25.96 -16.57 -26.27
CA GLU A 711 25.71 -16.42 -24.83
C GLU A 711 24.68 -15.33 -24.53
N GLN A 712 24.72 -14.21 -25.25
CA GLN A 712 23.68 -13.18 -25.15
C GLN A 712 22.29 -13.75 -25.48
N ARG A 713 22.16 -14.52 -26.57
CA ARG A 713 20.89 -15.16 -26.95
C ARG A 713 20.40 -16.14 -25.88
N ARG A 714 21.31 -16.93 -25.31
CA ARG A 714 20.99 -17.85 -24.21
C ARG A 714 20.45 -17.11 -22.99
N LEU A 715 21.08 -16.00 -22.61
CA LEU A 715 20.64 -15.18 -21.48
C LEU A 715 19.30 -14.49 -21.77
N ASP A 716 19.07 -14.00 -22.99
CA ASP A 716 17.79 -13.41 -23.39
C ASP A 716 16.65 -14.48 -23.38
N GLU A 717 16.93 -15.72 -23.77
CA GLU A 717 15.99 -16.84 -23.66
C GLU A 717 15.63 -17.17 -22.20
N GLU A 718 16.61 -17.21 -21.29
CA GLU A 718 16.37 -17.43 -19.86
C GLU A 718 15.60 -16.26 -19.22
N VAL A 719 15.91 -15.01 -19.60
CA VAL A 719 15.15 -13.83 -19.17
C VAL A 719 13.69 -13.93 -19.63
N ASN A 720 13.44 -14.27 -20.89
CA ASN A 720 12.09 -14.44 -21.43
C ASN A 720 11.33 -15.58 -20.72
N LYS A 721 12.01 -16.68 -20.39
CA LYS A 721 11.43 -17.78 -19.60
C LYS A 721 11.04 -17.32 -18.19
N LEU A 722 11.88 -16.53 -17.53
CA LEU A 722 11.58 -15.95 -16.22
C LEU A 722 10.46 -14.89 -16.30
N GLU A 723 10.35 -14.16 -17.41
CA GLU A 723 9.25 -13.22 -17.65
C GLU A 723 7.90 -13.94 -17.78
N ARG A 724 7.84 -15.02 -18.58
CA ARG A 724 6.63 -15.87 -18.66
C ARG A 724 6.25 -16.48 -17.31
N ARG A 725 7.25 -16.89 -16.51
CA ARG A 725 7.01 -17.38 -15.14
C ARG A 725 6.48 -16.26 -14.25
N LEU A 726 7.01 -15.05 -14.36
CA LEU A 726 6.54 -13.88 -13.62
C LEU A 726 5.08 -13.55 -13.97
N GLU A 727 4.71 -13.57 -15.26
CA GLU A 727 3.33 -13.41 -15.70
C GLU A 727 2.40 -14.48 -15.10
N GLY A 728 2.84 -15.74 -15.07
CA GLY A 728 2.12 -16.84 -14.42
C GLY A 728 1.90 -16.59 -12.93
N ILE A 729 2.96 -16.20 -12.21
CA ILE A 729 2.87 -15.82 -10.79
C ILE A 729 1.91 -14.64 -10.61
N GLU A 730 1.91 -13.66 -11.50
CA GLU A 730 1.02 -12.51 -11.39
C GLU A 730 -0.46 -12.85 -11.63
N ARG A 731 -0.75 -13.78 -12.54
CA ARG A 731 -2.12 -14.31 -12.72
C ARG A 731 -2.59 -15.05 -11.47
N GLU A 732 -1.78 -15.96 -10.93
CA GLU A 732 -2.12 -16.68 -9.69
C GLU A 732 -2.23 -15.71 -8.49
N PHE A 733 -1.37 -14.70 -8.42
CA PHE A 733 -1.44 -13.67 -7.39
C PHE A 733 -2.74 -12.87 -7.46
N ARG A 734 -3.19 -12.50 -8.67
CA ARG A 734 -4.49 -11.82 -8.87
C ARG A 734 -5.63 -12.72 -8.42
N LYS A 735 -5.61 -13.98 -8.86
CA LYS A 735 -6.60 -15.01 -8.54
C LYS A 735 -6.79 -15.14 -7.03
N LEU A 736 -5.71 -15.40 -6.30
CA LEU A 736 -5.75 -15.61 -4.85
C LEU A 736 -5.98 -14.33 -4.05
N LEU A 737 -5.42 -13.18 -4.49
CA LEU A 737 -5.63 -11.92 -3.77
C LEU A 737 -7.10 -11.52 -3.77
N GLY A 738 -7.80 -11.71 -4.89
CA GLY A 738 -9.21 -11.39 -4.95
C GLY A 738 -10.10 -12.34 -4.14
N SER A 739 -9.62 -13.54 -3.75
CA SER A 739 -10.31 -14.44 -2.80
C SER A 739 -10.33 -13.95 -1.36
N ILE A 740 -9.40 -13.08 -0.99
CA ILE A 740 -9.35 -12.49 0.36
C ILE A 740 -9.88 -11.06 0.33
N ARG A 741 -9.51 -10.32 -0.72
CA ARG A 741 -9.90 -8.92 -0.88
C ARG A 741 -9.84 -8.48 -2.33
N VAL A 742 -11.01 -8.23 -2.91
CA VAL A 742 -11.13 -7.57 -4.21
C VAL A 742 -10.68 -6.11 -4.08
N LYS A 743 -9.87 -5.65 -5.03
CA LYS A 743 -9.39 -4.25 -5.09
C LYS A 743 -9.71 -3.66 -6.46
N PRO A 744 -10.07 -2.37 -6.52
CA PRO A 744 -10.19 -1.68 -7.80
C PRO A 744 -8.83 -1.65 -8.49
N VAL A 745 -8.84 -1.68 -9.82
CA VAL A 745 -7.66 -1.56 -10.68
C VAL A 745 -6.96 -0.22 -10.45
N GLY A 746 -7.74 0.84 -10.24
CA GLY A 746 -7.25 2.17 -9.96
C GLY A 746 -8.38 3.18 -9.78
N ARG A 747 -8.02 4.46 -9.79
CA ARG A 747 -8.94 5.59 -9.69
C ARG A 747 -8.62 6.60 -10.79
N ASP A 748 -9.65 7.27 -11.30
CA ASP A 748 -9.46 8.38 -12.26
C ASP A 748 -9.22 9.73 -11.54
N ARG A 749 -9.15 10.82 -12.31
CA ARG A 749 -8.97 12.17 -11.77
C ARG A 749 -10.10 12.60 -10.80
N PHE A 750 -11.33 12.12 -11.02
CA PHE A 750 -12.52 12.43 -10.22
C PHE A 750 -12.83 11.37 -9.15
N TYR A 751 -11.84 10.53 -8.80
CA TYR A 751 -11.96 9.48 -7.80
C TYR A 751 -12.97 8.37 -8.12
N ASN A 752 -13.44 8.28 -9.37
CA ASN A 752 -14.21 7.13 -9.80
C ASN A 752 -13.30 5.89 -9.73
N ARG A 753 -13.80 4.82 -9.10
CA ARG A 753 -13.08 3.56 -8.91
C ARG A 753 -13.33 2.66 -10.12
N ILE A 754 -12.23 2.19 -10.70
CA ILE A 754 -12.27 1.29 -11.86
C ILE A 754 -12.14 -0.16 -11.38
N TRP A 755 -13.10 -0.99 -11.73
CA TRP A 755 -13.19 -2.38 -11.30
C TRP A 755 -13.13 -3.31 -12.52
N TRP A 756 -12.36 -4.39 -12.36
CA TRP A 756 -12.26 -5.47 -13.34
C TRP A 756 -12.26 -6.78 -12.55
N PHE A 757 -13.27 -7.61 -12.75
CA PHE A 757 -13.51 -8.80 -11.93
C PHE A 757 -12.99 -10.11 -12.55
N ASP A 758 -12.56 -10.10 -13.82
CA ASP A 758 -12.11 -11.33 -14.46
C ASP A 758 -10.78 -11.83 -13.84
N GLY A 759 -10.63 -13.15 -13.78
CA GLY A 759 -9.42 -13.79 -13.27
C GLY A 759 -9.27 -13.78 -11.76
N VAL A 760 -10.39 -13.81 -11.03
CA VAL A 760 -10.44 -13.78 -9.58
C VAL A 760 -11.02 -15.08 -9.03
N GLY A 761 -10.42 -15.60 -7.94
CA GLY A 761 -10.86 -16.80 -7.22
C GLY A 761 -10.91 -18.09 -8.05
N ALA A 762 -12.07 -18.72 -8.20
CA ALA A 762 -12.13 -19.99 -8.93
C ALA A 762 -11.99 -19.84 -10.46
N ALA A 763 -12.14 -18.62 -10.99
CA ALA A 763 -12.03 -18.33 -12.41
C ALA A 763 -10.59 -18.03 -12.86
N SER A 764 -10.18 -18.62 -13.98
CA SER A 764 -8.91 -18.33 -14.65
C SER A 764 -9.08 -17.24 -15.71
N LEU A 765 -7.99 -16.57 -16.11
CA LEU A 765 -7.97 -15.67 -17.28
C LEU A 765 -7.69 -16.40 -18.60
N VAL A 766 -7.12 -17.60 -18.50
CA VAL A 766 -6.72 -18.41 -19.64
C VAL A 766 -7.19 -19.84 -19.45
N ASN A 767 -7.61 -20.49 -20.53
CA ASN A 767 -7.90 -21.91 -20.52
C ASN A 767 -6.60 -22.74 -20.59
N ASN A 768 -6.73 -24.07 -20.49
CA ASN A 768 -5.59 -24.99 -20.56
C ASN A 768 -4.81 -24.91 -21.89
N GLY A 769 -5.43 -24.37 -22.96
CA GLY A 769 -4.81 -24.12 -24.26
C GLY A 769 -4.18 -22.74 -24.42
N GLY A 770 -4.14 -21.92 -23.36
CA GLY A 770 -3.58 -20.56 -23.39
C GLY A 770 -4.49 -19.50 -24.00
N ASN A 771 -5.70 -19.85 -24.44
CA ASN A 771 -6.67 -18.90 -24.96
C ASN A 771 -7.35 -18.14 -23.82
N VAL A 772 -7.59 -16.84 -24.03
CA VAL A 772 -8.26 -15.97 -23.06
C VAL A 772 -9.72 -16.41 -22.89
N ILE A 773 -10.15 -16.47 -21.64
CA ILE A 773 -11.54 -16.65 -21.23
C ILE A 773 -12.00 -15.39 -20.49
N TYR A 774 -13.30 -15.10 -20.57
CA TYR A 774 -13.91 -13.96 -19.90
C TYR A 774 -14.96 -14.46 -18.90
N GLN A 775 -15.18 -13.66 -17.87
CA GLN A 775 -16.23 -13.92 -16.89
C GLN A 775 -17.29 -12.82 -16.96
N THR A 776 -16.85 -11.58 -16.80
CA THR A 776 -17.67 -10.40 -17.03
C THR A 776 -17.50 -9.88 -18.46
N GLY A 777 -16.27 -9.92 -19.01
CA GLY A 777 -15.98 -9.31 -20.32
C GLY A 777 -16.34 -7.82 -20.38
N ARG A 778 -16.27 -7.12 -19.24
CA ARG A 778 -16.68 -5.72 -19.07
C ARG A 778 -15.74 -4.99 -18.11
N LEU A 779 -15.67 -3.66 -18.19
CA LEU A 779 -14.98 -2.81 -17.20
C LEU A 779 -16.00 -1.98 -16.43
N PHE A 780 -16.01 -2.09 -15.11
CA PHE A 780 -16.97 -1.40 -14.26
C PHE A 780 -16.37 -0.12 -13.70
N ILE A 781 -17.20 0.91 -13.60
CA ILE A 781 -16.86 2.18 -13.00
C ILE A 781 -17.84 2.39 -11.85
N GLN A 782 -17.29 2.66 -10.68
CA GLN A 782 -18.06 3.06 -9.53
C GLN A 782 -17.74 4.52 -9.23
N GLY A 783 -18.76 5.32 -8.94
CA GLY A 783 -18.60 6.69 -8.50
C GLY A 783 -17.75 6.84 -7.23
N PRO A 784 -17.35 8.07 -6.89
CA PRO A 784 -16.50 8.35 -5.73
C PRO A 784 -17.13 7.80 -4.43
N SER A 785 -16.29 7.44 -3.45
CA SER A 785 -16.80 7.11 -2.11
C SER A 785 -17.31 8.39 -1.43
N PRO A 786 -18.14 8.28 -0.36
CA PRO A 786 -18.50 9.44 0.44
C PRO A 786 -17.27 10.26 0.89
N PHE A 787 -16.20 9.57 1.28
CA PHE A 787 -14.93 10.18 1.68
C PHE A 787 -14.19 10.84 0.51
N ASP A 788 -14.17 10.22 -0.68
CA ASP A 788 -13.54 10.82 -1.86
C ASP A 788 -14.32 12.06 -2.33
N LYS A 789 -15.65 12.02 -2.26
CA LYS A 789 -16.50 13.18 -2.56
C LYS A 789 -16.21 14.33 -1.59
N GLU A 790 -16.09 14.05 -0.30
CA GLU A 790 -15.72 15.07 0.69
C GLU A 790 -14.34 15.70 0.38
N ILE A 791 -13.37 14.91 -0.11
CA ILE A 791 -12.06 15.45 -0.54
C ILE A 791 -12.22 16.38 -1.74
N MET A 792 -13.09 16.05 -2.70
CA MET A 792 -13.37 16.89 -3.86
C MET A 792 -14.07 18.19 -3.46
N ASP A 793 -15.08 18.10 -2.58
CA ASP A 793 -15.90 19.23 -2.13
C ASP A 793 -15.09 20.22 -1.26
N ARG A 794 -14.02 19.77 -0.59
CA ARG A 794 -13.11 20.64 0.18
C ARG A 794 -12.19 21.51 -0.68
N ARG A 795 -12.15 21.33 -2.00
CA ARG A 795 -11.33 22.16 -2.89
C ARG A 795 -12.03 23.48 -3.18
N ALA A 796 -11.23 24.54 -3.33
CA ALA A 796 -11.74 25.87 -3.68
C ALA A 796 -12.09 26.00 -5.17
N ASP A 797 -11.57 25.10 -6.02
CA ASP A 797 -11.87 25.07 -7.45
C ASP A 797 -13.25 24.44 -7.68
N ASP A 798 -13.97 24.91 -8.71
CA ASP A 798 -15.25 24.32 -9.12
C ASP A 798 -15.03 22.96 -9.82
N VAL A 799 -14.80 21.93 -9.00
CA VAL A 799 -14.62 20.54 -9.44
C VAL A 799 -15.88 20.05 -10.16
N HIS A 800 -17.06 20.52 -9.74
CA HIS A 800 -18.32 20.11 -10.33
C HIS A 800 -18.46 20.62 -11.78
N ALA A 801 -18.16 21.90 -12.05
CA ALA A 801 -18.16 22.43 -13.41
C ALA A 801 -17.14 21.70 -14.31
N ARG A 802 -15.98 21.33 -13.76
CA ARG A 802 -14.99 20.54 -14.49
C ARG A 802 -15.48 19.13 -14.81
N ARG A 803 -16.17 18.48 -13.88
CA ARG A 803 -16.82 17.17 -14.12
C ARG A 803 -17.87 17.27 -15.22
N LEU A 804 -18.71 18.30 -15.18
CA LEU A 804 -19.72 18.52 -16.22
C LEU A 804 -19.09 18.73 -17.60
N LEU A 805 -17.96 19.44 -17.69
CA LEU A 805 -17.23 19.65 -18.94
C LEU A 805 -16.58 18.36 -19.49
N GLU A 806 -15.92 17.59 -18.62
CA GLU A 806 -15.10 16.43 -19.02
C GLU A 806 -15.86 15.10 -19.04
N GLU A 807 -16.76 14.85 -18.09
CA GLU A 807 -17.58 13.62 -18.02
C GLU A 807 -18.93 13.77 -18.74
N GLY A 808 -19.45 15.00 -18.89
CA GLY A 808 -20.81 15.25 -19.37
C GLY A 808 -21.88 14.98 -18.30
N GLU A 809 -23.10 15.46 -18.53
CA GLU A 809 -24.22 15.31 -17.59
C GLU A 809 -24.64 13.84 -17.43
N GLU A 810 -24.78 13.11 -18.54
CA GLU A 810 -25.16 11.69 -18.57
C GLU A 810 -24.05 10.77 -18.02
N GLY A 811 -22.79 11.16 -18.21
CA GLY A 811 -21.63 10.39 -17.78
C GLY A 811 -21.26 10.61 -16.31
N MET A 812 -21.82 11.62 -15.63
CA MET A 812 -21.47 11.94 -14.26
C MET A 812 -22.08 10.90 -13.29
N LEU A 813 -21.21 10.25 -12.52
CA LEU A 813 -21.61 9.28 -11.50
C LEU A 813 -21.75 9.94 -10.13
N GLY A 814 -22.87 9.62 -9.47
CA GLY A 814 -23.11 9.93 -8.06
C GLY A 814 -22.24 9.09 -7.11
N VAL A 815 -22.42 9.27 -5.81
CA VAL A 815 -21.67 8.50 -4.80
C VAL A 815 -22.13 7.04 -4.83
N GLY A 816 -21.20 6.11 -5.07
CA GLY A 816 -21.50 4.68 -5.09
C GLY A 816 -22.26 4.17 -6.33
N GLU A 817 -22.69 5.05 -7.24
CA GLU A 817 -23.34 4.65 -8.50
C GLU A 817 -22.41 3.82 -9.39
N TRP A 818 -23.00 2.86 -10.11
CA TRP A 818 -22.28 1.97 -11.02
C TRP A 818 -22.60 2.29 -12.49
N ALA A 819 -21.58 2.15 -13.34
CA ALA A 819 -21.70 2.16 -14.79
C ALA A 819 -20.67 1.21 -15.40
N VAL A 820 -20.80 0.90 -16.69
CA VAL A 820 -19.95 -0.11 -17.35
C VAL A 820 -19.53 0.32 -18.75
N PHE A 821 -18.30 -0.02 -19.12
CA PHE A 821 -17.85 -0.06 -20.52
C PHE A 821 -17.93 -1.49 -21.02
N SER A 822 -18.66 -1.68 -22.12
CA SER A 822 -18.90 -3.00 -22.71
C SER A 822 -18.26 -3.14 -24.10
N GLU A 823 -18.01 -2.02 -24.78
CA GLU A 823 -17.43 -2.00 -26.12
C GLU A 823 -15.93 -1.70 -26.09
N MET A 824 -15.22 -2.21 -27.09
CA MET A 824 -13.77 -2.00 -27.22
C MET A 824 -13.42 -0.56 -27.58
N ASP A 825 -14.24 0.07 -28.42
CA ASP A 825 -14.02 1.45 -28.83
C ASP A 825 -14.09 2.37 -27.61
N GLU A 826 -15.11 2.22 -26.75
CA GLU A 826 -15.27 2.96 -25.49
C GLU A 826 -14.03 2.82 -24.58
N MET A 827 -13.46 1.60 -24.51
CA MET A 827 -12.30 1.31 -23.69
C MET A 827 -11.01 1.93 -24.22
N ASP A 828 -10.82 1.94 -25.54
CA ASP A 828 -9.70 2.65 -26.18
C ASP A 828 -9.85 4.16 -26.00
N GLU A 829 -11.07 4.70 -26.12
CA GLU A 829 -11.35 6.11 -25.84
C GLU A 829 -11.05 6.48 -24.39
N PHE A 830 -11.46 5.63 -23.44
CA PHE A 830 -11.24 5.85 -22.01
C PHE A 830 -9.75 5.83 -21.68
N THR A 831 -9.00 4.87 -22.21
CA THR A 831 -7.56 4.75 -21.99
C THR A 831 -6.78 5.91 -22.61
N ALA A 832 -7.26 6.43 -23.74
CA ALA A 832 -6.74 7.64 -24.38
C ALA A 832 -7.05 8.93 -23.59
N TRP A 833 -8.19 8.98 -22.91
CA TRP A 833 -8.60 10.11 -22.06
C TRP A 833 -7.78 10.22 -20.77
N LEU A 834 -7.30 9.11 -20.19
CA LEU A 834 -6.46 9.10 -18.99
C LEU A 834 -5.13 9.86 -19.19
N ASN A 835 -4.84 10.79 -18.28
CA ASN A 835 -3.69 11.67 -18.36
C ASN A 835 -2.49 11.15 -17.54
N PRO A 836 -1.38 10.75 -18.17
CA PRO A 836 -0.21 10.22 -17.47
C PRO A 836 0.54 11.26 -16.61
N LYS A 837 0.16 12.55 -16.69
CA LYS A 837 0.69 13.62 -15.83
C LYS A 837 0.11 13.58 -14.41
N GLY A 838 -1.03 12.91 -14.20
CA GLY A 838 -1.66 12.72 -12.89
C GLY A 838 -1.13 11.47 -12.16
N VAL A 839 -1.06 11.51 -10.83
CA VAL A 839 -0.57 10.37 -10.02
C VAL A 839 -1.53 9.18 -10.10
N ARG A 840 -2.85 9.40 -9.94
CA ARG A 840 -3.85 8.32 -9.94
C ARG A 840 -4.04 7.76 -11.34
N GLU A 841 -4.17 8.62 -12.34
CA GLU A 841 -4.39 8.23 -13.73
C GLU A 841 -3.18 7.52 -14.33
N LEU A 842 -1.95 7.92 -13.99
CA LEU A 842 -0.76 7.18 -14.38
C LEU A 842 -0.74 5.78 -13.78
N ALA A 843 -1.09 5.63 -12.50
CA ALA A 843 -1.16 4.33 -11.84
C ALA A 843 -2.24 3.44 -12.48
N LEU A 844 -3.42 4.01 -12.75
CA LEU A 844 -4.52 3.32 -13.44
C LEU A 844 -4.11 2.88 -14.85
N LYS A 845 -3.54 3.79 -15.66
CA LYS A 845 -3.08 3.50 -17.03
C LYS A 845 -2.01 2.41 -17.05
N THR A 846 -1.10 2.41 -16.09
CA THR A 846 -0.07 1.37 -15.93
C THR A 846 -0.70 0.00 -15.66
N GLN A 847 -1.70 -0.07 -14.76
CA GLN A 847 -2.40 -1.32 -14.48
C GLN A 847 -3.25 -1.80 -15.66
N LEU A 848 -3.98 -0.90 -16.33
CA LEU A 848 -4.77 -1.25 -17.51
C LEU A 848 -3.88 -1.78 -18.63
N THR A 849 -2.74 -1.12 -18.91
CA THR A 849 -1.77 -1.58 -19.92
C THR A 849 -1.24 -2.97 -19.61
N LYS A 850 -0.92 -3.22 -18.33
CA LYS A 850 -0.43 -4.53 -17.87
C LYS A 850 -1.45 -5.65 -18.13
N TRP A 851 -2.72 -5.40 -17.87
CA TRP A 851 -3.78 -6.42 -17.99
C TRP A 851 -4.50 -6.40 -19.34
N TRP A 852 -4.19 -5.43 -20.21
CA TRP A 852 -4.79 -5.27 -21.53
C TRP A 852 -4.77 -6.54 -22.40
N PRO A 853 -3.70 -7.36 -22.41
CA PRO A 853 -3.68 -8.61 -23.17
C PRO A 853 -4.74 -9.63 -22.75
N HIS A 854 -5.36 -9.46 -21.58
CA HIS A 854 -6.46 -10.29 -21.09
C HIS A 854 -7.82 -9.57 -21.18
N ILE A 855 -7.87 -8.27 -20.87
CA ILE A 855 -9.10 -7.46 -20.95
C ILE A 855 -9.62 -7.41 -22.39
N ALA A 856 -8.78 -7.01 -23.34
CA ALA A 856 -9.18 -6.75 -24.72
C ALA A 856 -9.70 -8.01 -25.44
N PRO A 857 -9.02 -9.17 -25.40
CA PRO A 857 -9.58 -10.39 -25.99
C PRO A 857 -10.83 -10.90 -25.25
N GLY A 858 -10.92 -10.71 -23.93
CA GLY A 858 -12.09 -11.12 -23.14
C GLY A 858 -13.36 -10.38 -23.56
N MET A 859 -13.28 -9.05 -23.70
CA MET A 859 -14.40 -8.22 -24.17
C MET A 859 -14.84 -8.59 -25.59
N ARG A 860 -13.88 -8.77 -26.52
CA ARG A 860 -14.19 -9.22 -27.89
C ARG A 860 -14.90 -10.57 -27.92
N LYS A 861 -14.42 -11.53 -27.10
CA LYS A 861 -15.02 -12.86 -27.03
C LYS A 861 -16.46 -12.80 -26.51
N ARG A 862 -16.72 -12.00 -25.48
CA ARG A 862 -18.07 -11.74 -25.00
C ARG A 862 -18.97 -11.17 -26.09
N LEU A 863 -18.51 -10.16 -26.84
CA LEU A 863 -19.29 -9.56 -27.91
C LEU A 863 -19.62 -10.56 -29.03
N ILE A 864 -18.66 -11.43 -29.39
CA ILE A 864 -18.89 -12.53 -30.34
C ILE A 864 -19.97 -13.48 -29.82
N ASP A 865 -19.89 -13.89 -28.55
CA ASP A 865 -20.84 -14.82 -27.93
C ASP A 865 -22.24 -14.19 -27.80
N LEU A 866 -22.35 -12.87 -27.60
CA LEU A 866 -23.62 -12.15 -27.61
C LEU A 866 -24.20 -12.02 -29.03
N ASN A 867 -23.38 -11.69 -30.02
CA ASN A 867 -23.83 -11.55 -31.40
C ASN A 867 -24.24 -12.90 -32.03
N ALA A 868 -23.60 -13.99 -31.62
CA ALA A 868 -24.00 -15.34 -32.00
C ALA A 868 -25.41 -15.72 -31.54
N LYS A 869 -25.98 -14.99 -30.55
CA LYS A 869 -27.36 -15.16 -30.08
C LYS A 869 -28.38 -14.37 -30.89
N GLN A 870 -27.98 -13.31 -31.60
CA GLN A 870 -28.90 -12.60 -32.47
C GLN A 870 -29.22 -13.48 -33.69
N PRO A 871 -30.49 -13.81 -33.97
CA PRO A 871 -30.83 -14.65 -35.10
C PRO A 871 -30.30 -14.00 -36.38
N GLU A 872 -29.45 -14.72 -37.12
CA GLU A 872 -28.91 -14.27 -38.41
C GLU A 872 -30.06 -13.77 -39.29
N ALA A 873 -30.18 -12.44 -39.45
CA ALA A 873 -31.20 -11.77 -40.26
C ALA A 873 -31.05 -12.02 -41.77
N ARG A 874 -30.50 -13.18 -42.18
CA ARG A 874 -30.24 -13.57 -43.57
C ARG A 874 -30.65 -15.00 -43.93
N ARG A 875 -31.46 -15.69 -43.12
CA ARG A 875 -32.14 -16.91 -43.59
C ARG A 875 -33.66 -16.73 -43.61
N SER A 876 -34.14 -16.41 -44.81
CA SER A 876 -35.45 -16.74 -45.39
C SER A 876 -36.60 -16.94 -44.42
N SER A 877 -37.52 -15.98 -44.44
CA SER A 877 -38.86 -16.00 -43.87
C SER A 877 -39.67 -17.25 -44.23
N ARG A 878 -39.64 -18.29 -43.39
CA ARG A 878 -40.78 -19.19 -43.14
C ARG A 878 -40.47 -20.11 -41.96
N VAL A 879 -40.86 -19.66 -40.78
CA VAL A 879 -41.42 -20.39 -39.62
C VAL A 879 -41.28 -19.42 -38.44
N LYS A 880 -42.41 -18.86 -37.99
CA LYS A 880 -42.52 -18.18 -36.69
C LYS A 880 -42.42 -19.28 -35.62
N GLY A 881 -41.22 -19.61 -35.18
CA GLY A 881 -40.96 -20.35 -33.95
C GLY A 881 -40.11 -19.45 -33.06
N GLY A 882 -40.57 -19.18 -31.83
CA GLY A 882 -39.78 -18.43 -30.85
C GLY A 882 -38.42 -19.10 -30.59
N SER A 883 -37.44 -18.33 -30.15
CA SER A 883 -36.17 -18.89 -29.68
C SER A 883 -36.41 -19.91 -28.58
N ASP A 884 -35.99 -21.15 -28.80
CA ASP A 884 -36.05 -22.24 -27.82
C ASP A 884 -35.20 -21.90 -26.59
N ILE A 885 -35.85 -21.53 -25.49
CA ILE A 885 -35.20 -21.06 -24.25
C ILE A 885 -34.27 -22.10 -23.63
N SER A 886 -34.53 -23.39 -23.87
CA SER A 886 -33.69 -24.50 -23.38
C SER A 886 -32.26 -24.47 -23.94
N ARG A 887 -32.03 -23.69 -25.01
CA ARG A 887 -30.72 -23.52 -25.66
C ARG A 887 -29.96 -22.30 -25.16
N GLU A 888 -30.53 -21.51 -24.26
CA GLU A 888 -29.83 -20.37 -23.70
C GLU A 888 -28.64 -20.85 -22.83
N PRO A 889 -27.49 -20.16 -22.84
CA PRO A 889 -26.27 -20.65 -22.17
C PRO A 889 -26.46 -21.01 -20.69
N TYR A 890 -27.23 -20.22 -19.93
CA TYR A 890 -27.50 -20.49 -18.53
C TYR A 890 -28.39 -21.71 -18.30
N MET A 891 -29.23 -22.10 -19.27
CA MET A 891 -30.05 -23.31 -19.24
C MET A 891 -29.24 -24.54 -19.63
N THR A 892 -28.24 -24.38 -20.49
CA THR A 892 -27.32 -25.47 -20.89
C THR A 892 -26.16 -25.68 -19.92
N TRP A 893 -25.96 -24.76 -18.97
CA TRP A 893 -24.87 -24.83 -18.00
C TRP A 893 -24.99 -26.08 -17.13
N LYS A 894 -23.85 -26.70 -16.80
CA LYS A 894 -23.77 -27.89 -15.94
C LYS A 894 -22.69 -27.72 -14.88
N ASN A 895 -23.00 -28.16 -13.67
CA ASN A 895 -22.03 -28.18 -12.59
C ASN A 895 -21.11 -29.42 -12.67
N HIS A 896 -19.92 -29.25 -13.24
CA HIS A 896 -18.87 -30.27 -13.28
C HIS A 896 -18.09 -30.45 -11.97
N ARG A 897 -18.34 -29.60 -10.97
CA ARG A 897 -17.66 -29.62 -9.66
C ARG A 897 -18.55 -30.17 -8.55
N ALA A 898 -19.83 -30.43 -8.84
CA ALA A 898 -20.74 -31.04 -7.91
C ALA A 898 -20.16 -32.39 -7.43
N VAL A 899 -20.12 -32.58 -6.11
CA VAL A 899 -19.78 -33.88 -5.54
C VAL A 899 -20.94 -34.81 -5.86
N ALA A 900 -20.66 -35.95 -6.49
CA ALA A 900 -21.62 -37.03 -6.62
C ALA A 900 -21.85 -37.61 -5.22
N ASN A 901 -22.85 -37.08 -4.52
CA ASN A 901 -23.34 -37.65 -3.27
C ASN A 901 -24.30 -38.80 -3.57
#